data_AF-A0A495S7D7-F1
#
_entry.id   AF-A0A495S7D7-F1
#
_cell.length_a   1.000
_cell.length_b   1.000
_cell.length_c   1.000
_cell.angle_alpha   90.00
_cell.angle_beta   90.00
_cell.angle_gamma   90.00
#
_symmetry.space_group_name_H-M   'P 1'
#
loop_
_entity.id
_entity.type
_entity.pdbx_description
1 polymer ?
#
loop_
_entity_poly.entity_id
_entity_poly.type
_entity_poly.pdbx_seq_one_letter_code
_entity_poly.pdbx_strand_id
1 'polypeptide(L)'
;MAKYKHILFFNQIGIEALSEVGGKNASLGEMYNQLNPIGIVIPNGFALTAEAYRLFRKQNNLEQPLEDLLFSLDTKEYSNLSAIGEKARNLIVSATIPSEIRDEINTAYQSLSEKCGINNLDVAVRSSATSEDLPTASFAGRMESFLNINGEQQLQEAIRRCYASLFTDRAIKYRYDMNFDKIDIAISVGVQQMVRSDKASSGVAFTIDPDSGFENTIIINGCWGLGENIVQGTITPDEWMIFKPTLENPDLNPILKSQCGRKEFTMIYSETSESDSAENTILNTETTLEKQNQFSLTDKEVIQLSRWCAKIEKHYQKPMDIEWAKDGLNNQLYIVQARPETVHGKSNKQVREIYKLQEKSTLLTKGIALGDKIASGKARILNNPQEGALLQNGEIIVTDLTNPDWDPIMKRASAIITNKGGRTSHAAIVARELGTVAVVGCGNATSTIKNGQEITVSCAEGKEGNVYDGKLKWEITEQDFSTLKMPKTDPMLILADPERAFELSHYPNQGVGLMRMEFAISNTIKIHPLALCEPEKITDANIKSEIAALTKGYEDPKNYFVDKLAEAVAIVAAAFYPKEVIVRMSDFKSNEYANLIGGKYFEPDEENPMIGFRGASRYYSDFYRKGFALECEAMKKVRNEMGLHNVKLMIPFCRTFEEGENVLAEMAKNGLVQGINGLQVYVMIEIPSNVLMADDFAKLFDGFSIGSNDLTQLTLGLDRDSALVSYLFSEENPAVKALIKETIRVAKRYEIKVGLCGQAPSDIPEFATFLVNEGIDSISFNPDALIKGIENILGAEQKTKRKIIV
;
A
#
# COMPACT_ATOMS: atom_id res chain seq x y z
N MET A 1 -30.09 4.41 -37.65
CA MET A 1 -29.03 3.58 -37.04
C MET A 1 -29.14 2.20 -37.66
N ALA A 2 -28.05 1.65 -38.20
CA ALA A 2 -28.06 0.25 -38.63
C ALA A 2 -28.45 -0.62 -37.41
N LYS A 3 -29.44 -1.51 -37.59
CA LYS A 3 -29.89 -2.41 -36.52
C LYS A 3 -28.97 -3.63 -36.55
N TYR A 4 -27.87 -3.56 -35.80
CA TYR A 4 -26.96 -4.70 -35.60
C TYR A 4 -27.69 -5.83 -34.87
N LYS A 5 -27.46 -7.06 -35.31
CA LYS A 5 -28.06 -8.26 -34.72
C LYS A 5 -27.08 -9.00 -33.82
N HIS A 6 -25.78 -8.89 -34.11
CA HIS A 6 -24.72 -9.65 -33.43
C HIS A 6 -23.73 -8.75 -32.67
N ILE A 7 -23.83 -7.44 -32.85
CA ILE A 7 -22.98 -6.42 -32.21
C ILE A 7 -23.82 -5.47 -31.36
N LEU A 8 -23.29 -5.12 -30.19
CA LEU A 8 -23.82 -4.07 -29.32
C LEU A 8 -22.72 -3.04 -29.05
N PHE A 9 -22.99 -1.75 -29.28
CA PHE A 9 -22.06 -0.69 -28.86
C PHE A 9 -22.10 -0.52 -27.34
N PHE A 10 -21.02 -0.03 -26.73
CA PHE A 10 -20.97 0.14 -25.26
C PHE A 10 -22.10 1.03 -24.74
N ASN A 11 -22.57 2.01 -25.52
CA ASN A 11 -23.72 2.84 -25.18
C ASN A 11 -25.09 2.12 -25.18
N GLN A 12 -25.11 0.83 -25.55
CA GLN A 12 -26.29 -0.04 -25.56
C GLN A 12 -26.18 -1.17 -24.53
N ILE A 13 -25.08 -1.24 -23.77
CA ILE A 13 -24.77 -2.33 -22.83
C ILE A 13 -24.83 -1.79 -21.40
N GLY A 14 -25.58 -2.45 -20.53
CA GLY A 14 -25.55 -2.24 -19.09
C GLY A 14 -25.14 -3.51 -18.34
N ILE A 15 -25.02 -3.43 -17.02
CA ILE A 15 -24.59 -4.55 -16.18
C ILE A 15 -25.50 -5.79 -16.28
N GLU A 16 -26.77 -5.62 -16.67
CA GLU A 16 -27.73 -6.72 -16.85
C GLU A 16 -27.44 -7.60 -18.08
N ALA A 17 -26.62 -7.12 -19.03
CA ALA A 17 -26.32 -7.83 -20.29
C ALA A 17 -25.23 -8.93 -20.15
N LEU A 18 -24.95 -9.39 -18.92
CA LEU A 18 -23.95 -10.41 -18.59
C LEU A 18 -24.05 -11.69 -19.44
N SER A 19 -25.27 -12.19 -19.67
CA SER A 19 -25.49 -13.39 -20.48
C SER A 19 -25.28 -13.18 -21.98
N GLU A 20 -25.33 -11.93 -22.45
CA GLU A 20 -25.21 -11.56 -23.86
C GLU A 20 -23.78 -11.19 -24.24
N VAL A 21 -23.06 -10.46 -23.37
CA VAL A 21 -21.73 -9.91 -23.68
C VAL A 21 -20.64 -10.31 -22.65
N GLY A 22 -20.98 -11.11 -21.64
CA GLY A 22 -20.04 -11.50 -20.59
C GLY A 22 -19.69 -10.37 -19.62
N GLY A 23 -18.94 -10.73 -18.58
CA GLY A 23 -18.60 -9.88 -17.43
C GLY A 23 -17.92 -8.57 -17.77
N LYS A 24 -16.80 -8.65 -18.48
CA LYS A 24 -15.97 -7.49 -18.79
C LYS A 24 -16.69 -6.49 -19.69
N ASN A 25 -17.35 -6.96 -20.74
CA ASN A 25 -18.07 -6.05 -21.65
C ASN A 25 -19.30 -5.45 -20.99
N ALA A 26 -20.01 -6.19 -20.11
CA ALA A 26 -21.10 -5.63 -19.32
C ALA A 26 -20.59 -4.53 -18.38
N SER A 27 -19.47 -4.74 -17.70
CA SER A 27 -18.81 -3.72 -16.87
C SER A 27 -18.35 -2.51 -17.70
N LEU A 28 -17.73 -2.72 -18.87
CA LEU A 28 -17.33 -1.63 -19.78
C LEU A 28 -18.52 -0.80 -20.27
N GLY A 29 -19.62 -1.46 -20.64
CA GLY A 29 -20.87 -0.79 -21.02
C GLY A 29 -21.46 0.03 -19.88
N GLU A 30 -21.53 -0.56 -18.68
CA GLU A 30 -21.99 0.13 -17.47
C GLU A 30 -21.13 1.37 -17.19
N MET A 31 -19.81 1.22 -17.18
CA MET A 31 -18.88 2.33 -17.00
C MET A 31 -19.07 3.40 -18.08
N TYR A 32 -19.16 3.02 -19.35
CA TYR A 32 -19.33 3.96 -20.45
C TYR A 32 -20.62 4.78 -20.31
N ASN A 33 -21.72 4.15 -19.89
CA ASN A 33 -23.02 4.81 -19.77
C ASN A 33 -23.16 5.63 -18.48
N GLN A 34 -22.61 5.17 -17.36
CA GLN A 34 -22.79 5.83 -16.07
C GLN A 34 -21.67 6.83 -15.74
N LEU A 35 -20.45 6.59 -16.19
CA LEU A 35 -19.27 7.35 -15.79
C LEU A 35 -18.91 8.48 -16.76
N ASN A 36 -19.10 8.31 -18.08
CA ASN A 36 -18.89 9.39 -19.05
C ASN A 36 -19.75 10.64 -18.75
N PRO A 37 -21.07 10.53 -18.43
CA PRO A 37 -21.89 11.69 -18.12
C PRO A 37 -21.44 12.50 -16.89
N ILE A 38 -20.69 11.87 -15.97
CA ILE A 38 -20.14 12.52 -14.76
C ILE A 38 -18.68 12.97 -14.94
N GLY A 39 -18.16 12.94 -16.17
CA GLY A 39 -16.85 13.47 -16.56
C GLY A 39 -15.68 12.51 -16.36
N ILE A 40 -15.93 11.20 -16.29
CA ILE A 40 -14.88 10.16 -16.27
C ILE A 40 -14.83 9.54 -17.66
N VAL A 41 -13.68 9.64 -18.33
CA VAL A 41 -13.58 9.27 -19.75
C VAL A 41 -13.32 7.77 -19.90
N ILE A 42 -14.25 7.07 -20.57
CA ILE A 42 -14.13 5.66 -20.94
C ILE A 42 -13.95 5.56 -22.46
N PRO A 43 -12.90 4.86 -22.97
CA PRO A 43 -12.73 4.67 -24.41
C PRO A 43 -13.93 3.95 -25.03
N ASN A 44 -14.36 4.41 -26.20
CA ASN A 44 -15.53 3.90 -26.88
C ASN A 44 -15.25 2.53 -27.53
N GLY A 45 -16.30 1.79 -27.86
CA GLY A 45 -16.17 0.46 -28.45
C GLY A 45 -17.50 -0.25 -28.65
N PHE A 46 -17.40 -1.51 -29.01
CA PHE A 46 -18.53 -2.42 -29.20
C PHE A 46 -18.16 -3.84 -28.79
N ALA A 47 -19.16 -4.67 -28.53
CA ALA A 47 -19.00 -6.07 -28.19
C ALA A 47 -19.72 -6.96 -29.21
N LEU A 48 -19.06 -8.05 -29.62
CA LEU A 48 -19.70 -9.16 -30.29
C LEU A 48 -20.42 -10.01 -29.25
N THR A 49 -21.69 -10.32 -29.49
CA THR A 49 -22.52 -11.09 -28.56
C THR A 49 -22.12 -12.57 -28.50
N ALA A 50 -22.45 -13.22 -27.39
CA ALA A 50 -22.37 -14.68 -27.23
C ALA A 50 -23.11 -15.44 -28.35
N GLU A 51 -24.19 -14.87 -28.88
CA GLU A 51 -24.93 -15.45 -30.00
C GLU A 51 -24.15 -15.41 -31.32
N ALA A 52 -23.32 -14.38 -31.53
CA ALA A 52 -22.39 -14.33 -32.66
C ALA A 52 -21.41 -15.50 -32.63
N TYR A 53 -20.88 -15.83 -31.44
CA TYR A 53 -20.01 -16.98 -31.25
C TYR A 53 -20.73 -18.31 -31.49
N ARG A 54 -21.97 -18.47 -31.00
CA ARG A 54 -22.78 -19.67 -31.27
C ARG A 54 -23.05 -19.85 -32.76
N LEU A 55 -23.40 -18.78 -33.47
CA LEU A 55 -23.62 -18.82 -34.91
C LEU A 55 -22.34 -19.18 -35.67
N PHE A 56 -21.19 -18.63 -35.27
CA PHE A 56 -19.88 -18.98 -35.82
C PHE A 56 -19.58 -20.49 -35.67
N ARG A 57 -19.81 -21.07 -34.49
CA ARG A 57 -19.63 -22.52 -34.25
C ARG A 57 -20.53 -23.35 -35.14
N LYS A 58 -21.81 -22.99 -35.21
CA LYS A 58 -22.83 -23.70 -35.97
C LYS A 58 -22.56 -23.70 -37.48
N GLN A 59 -22.25 -22.54 -38.07
CA GLN A 59 -22.02 -22.45 -39.52
C GLN A 59 -20.74 -23.14 -39.99
N ASN A 60 -19.73 -23.22 -39.12
CA ASN A 60 -18.48 -23.94 -39.40
C ASN A 60 -18.55 -25.43 -39.01
N ASN A 61 -19.70 -25.92 -38.53
CA ASN A 61 -19.88 -27.30 -38.06
C ASN A 61 -18.85 -27.71 -36.99
N LEU A 62 -18.52 -26.80 -36.08
CA LEU A 62 -17.46 -27.00 -35.07
C LEU A 62 -17.93 -27.72 -33.80
N GLU A 63 -19.24 -27.87 -33.60
CA GLU A 63 -19.81 -28.46 -32.38
C GLU A 63 -19.35 -29.90 -32.16
N GLN A 64 -19.61 -30.80 -33.12
CA GLN A 64 -19.23 -32.21 -33.00
C GLN A 64 -17.70 -32.42 -32.92
N PRO A 65 -16.86 -31.80 -33.78
CA PRO A 65 -15.41 -31.97 -33.69
C PRO A 65 -14.81 -31.52 -32.35
N LEU A 66 -15.33 -30.45 -31.74
CA LEU A 66 -14.86 -29.97 -30.44
C LEU A 66 -15.32 -30.89 -29.31
N GLU A 67 -16.55 -31.39 -29.36
CA GLU A 67 -17.05 -32.38 -28.39
C GLU A 67 -16.25 -33.68 -28.44
N ASP A 68 -15.96 -34.20 -29.63
CA ASP A 68 -15.17 -35.42 -29.81
C ASP A 68 -13.75 -35.26 -29.26
N LEU A 69 -13.13 -34.10 -29.49
CA LEU A 69 -11.81 -33.78 -28.94
C LEU A 69 -11.83 -33.73 -27.40
N LEU A 70 -12.81 -33.03 -26.82
CA LEU A 70 -12.93 -32.92 -25.37
C LEU A 70 -13.33 -34.24 -24.71
N PHE A 71 -14.08 -35.10 -25.39
CA PHE A 71 -14.38 -36.46 -24.92
C PHE A 71 -13.11 -37.34 -24.83
N SER A 72 -12.13 -37.10 -25.70
CA SER A 72 -10.85 -37.80 -25.68
C SER A 72 -9.88 -37.31 -24.60
N LEU A 73 -10.23 -36.26 -23.85
CA LEU A 73 -9.40 -35.68 -22.80
C LEU A 73 -9.24 -36.64 -21.63
N ASP A 74 -7.99 -36.88 -21.24
CA ASP A 74 -7.67 -37.54 -19.99
C ASP A 74 -7.96 -36.60 -18.82
N THR A 75 -9.09 -36.79 -18.16
CA THR A 75 -9.50 -35.95 -17.02
C THR A 75 -8.85 -36.35 -15.70
N LYS A 76 -8.00 -37.39 -15.66
CA LYS A 76 -7.32 -37.85 -14.45
C LYS A 76 -5.90 -37.30 -14.35
N GLU A 77 -5.08 -37.51 -15.38
CA GLU A 77 -3.69 -37.06 -15.40
C GLU A 77 -3.48 -35.85 -16.32
N TYR A 78 -4.47 -35.49 -17.15
CA TYR A 78 -4.36 -34.41 -18.15
C TYR A 78 -3.16 -34.59 -19.10
N SER A 79 -2.73 -35.83 -19.30
CA SER A 79 -1.52 -36.19 -20.07
C SER A 79 -1.58 -35.74 -21.53
N ASN A 80 -2.78 -35.64 -22.11
CA ASN A 80 -3.04 -35.23 -23.49
C ASN A 80 -3.66 -33.82 -23.62
N LEU A 81 -3.74 -33.05 -22.52
CA LEU A 81 -4.41 -31.74 -22.49
C LEU A 81 -3.84 -30.77 -23.52
N SER A 82 -2.51 -30.67 -23.62
CA SER A 82 -1.89 -29.69 -24.51
C SER A 82 -2.14 -30.00 -25.99
N ALA A 83 -2.04 -31.27 -26.37
CA ALA A 83 -2.33 -31.71 -27.74
C ALA A 83 -3.81 -31.52 -28.10
N ILE A 84 -4.74 -31.75 -27.16
CA ILE A 84 -6.18 -31.52 -27.37
C ILE A 84 -6.48 -30.02 -27.46
N GLY A 85 -5.93 -29.22 -26.55
CA GLY A 85 -6.07 -27.77 -26.54
C GLY A 85 -5.56 -27.14 -27.84
N GLU A 86 -4.39 -27.55 -28.32
CA GLU A 86 -3.83 -27.08 -29.58
C GLU A 86 -4.72 -27.44 -30.77
N LYS A 87 -5.19 -28.69 -30.86
CA LYS A 87 -6.13 -29.12 -31.92
C LYS A 87 -7.42 -28.32 -31.90
N ALA A 88 -8.00 -28.11 -30.71
CA ALA A 88 -9.22 -27.33 -30.54
C ALA A 88 -9.02 -25.87 -30.96
N ARG A 89 -7.91 -25.24 -30.56
CA ARG A 89 -7.57 -23.87 -30.98
C ARG A 89 -7.37 -23.76 -32.50
N ASN A 90 -6.69 -24.72 -33.11
CA ASN A 90 -6.48 -24.76 -34.56
C ASN A 90 -7.80 -24.90 -35.35
N LEU A 91 -8.77 -25.66 -34.85
CA LEU A 91 -10.11 -25.73 -35.44
C LEU A 91 -10.82 -24.38 -35.42
N ILE A 92 -10.71 -23.62 -34.32
CA ILE A 92 -11.32 -22.30 -34.21
C ILE A 92 -10.62 -21.27 -35.11
N VAL A 93 -9.28 -21.22 -35.10
CA VAL A 93 -8.51 -20.23 -35.87
C VAL A 93 -8.66 -20.45 -37.39
N SER A 94 -8.76 -21.72 -37.84
CA SER A 94 -8.96 -22.05 -39.26
C SER A 94 -10.40 -21.85 -39.76
N ALA A 95 -11.36 -21.65 -38.87
CA ALA A 95 -12.75 -21.43 -39.25
C ALA A 95 -13.01 -20.02 -39.81
N THR A 96 -14.07 -19.91 -40.61
CA THR A 96 -14.40 -18.66 -41.32
C THR A 96 -15.49 -17.91 -40.57
N ILE A 97 -15.32 -16.60 -40.39
CA ILE A 97 -16.37 -15.75 -39.81
C ILE A 97 -17.54 -15.68 -40.81
N PRO A 98 -18.78 -16.04 -40.39
CA PRO A 98 -19.99 -15.88 -41.21
C PRO A 98 -20.09 -14.50 -41.85
N SER A 99 -20.50 -14.42 -43.12
CA SER A 99 -20.59 -13.14 -43.85
C SER A 99 -21.49 -12.13 -43.12
N GLU A 100 -22.61 -12.59 -42.54
CA GLU A 100 -23.51 -11.74 -41.75
C GLU A 100 -22.79 -11.08 -40.55
N ILE A 101 -21.94 -11.84 -39.84
CA ILE A 101 -21.16 -11.31 -38.71
C ILE A 101 -20.02 -10.42 -39.20
N ARG A 102 -19.31 -10.84 -40.25
CA ARG A 102 -18.18 -10.09 -40.84
C ARG A 102 -18.60 -8.71 -41.32
N ASP A 103 -19.71 -8.64 -42.04
CA ASP A 103 -20.21 -7.38 -42.60
C ASP A 103 -20.67 -6.43 -41.47
N GLU A 104 -21.24 -6.96 -40.38
CA GLU A 104 -21.53 -6.19 -39.16
C GLU A 104 -20.25 -5.69 -38.47
N ILE A 105 -19.21 -6.54 -38.32
CA ILE A 105 -17.92 -6.17 -37.71
C ILE A 105 -17.30 -5.00 -38.48
N ASN A 106 -17.20 -5.12 -39.80
CA ASN A 106 -16.59 -4.10 -40.64
C ASN A 106 -17.36 -2.78 -40.55
N THR A 107 -18.69 -2.83 -40.61
CA THR A 107 -19.55 -1.64 -40.49
C THR A 107 -19.41 -1.00 -39.09
N ALA A 108 -19.34 -1.80 -38.02
CA ALA A 108 -19.18 -1.31 -36.66
C ALA A 108 -17.79 -0.68 -36.44
N TYR A 109 -16.73 -1.30 -36.97
CA TYR A 109 -15.36 -0.81 -36.90
C TYR A 109 -15.17 0.51 -37.67
N GLN A 110 -15.73 0.61 -38.88
CA GLN A 110 -15.74 1.84 -39.66
C GLN A 110 -16.51 2.94 -38.91
N SER A 111 -17.70 2.64 -38.37
CA SER A 111 -18.47 3.61 -37.59
C SER A 111 -17.74 4.07 -36.33
N LEU A 112 -17.01 3.18 -35.65
CA LEU A 112 -16.18 3.53 -34.50
C LEU A 112 -15.01 4.44 -34.92
N SER A 113 -14.34 4.11 -36.02
CA SER A 113 -13.24 4.90 -36.60
C SER A 113 -13.69 6.32 -36.97
N GLU A 114 -14.84 6.44 -37.64
CA GLU A 114 -15.45 7.74 -37.99
C GLU A 114 -15.79 8.58 -36.77
N LYS A 115 -16.41 7.98 -35.74
CA LYS A 115 -16.74 8.69 -34.48
C LYS A 115 -15.50 9.20 -33.75
N CYS A 116 -14.38 8.49 -33.85
CA CYS A 116 -13.11 8.90 -33.27
C CYS A 116 -12.31 9.85 -34.17
N GLY A 117 -12.73 10.07 -35.43
CA GLY A 117 -12.05 10.94 -36.39
C GLY A 117 -10.71 10.40 -36.89
N ILE A 118 -10.48 9.07 -36.80
CA ILE A 118 -9.23 8.42 -37.17
C ILE A 118 -9.53 7.37 -38.24
N ASN A 119 -8.87 7.47 -39.39
CA ASN A 119 -8.92 6.42 -40.41
C ASN A 119 -8.14 5.20 -39.92
N ASN A 120 -8.78 4.03 -39.90
CA ASN A 120 -8.25 2.80 -39.30
C ASN A 120 -7.82 2.99 -37.84
N LEU A 121 -8.80 3.07 -36.94
CA LEU A 121 -8.56 3.22 -35.52
C LEU A 121 -7.85 2.00 -34.91
N ASP A 122 -6.77 2.22 -34.15
CA ASP A 122 -6.16 1.17 -33.36
C ASP A 122 -7.11 0.71 -32.24
N VAL A 123 -7.37 -0.60 -32.15
CA VAL A 123 -8.30 -1.17 -31.16
C VAL A 123 -7.66 -2.27 -30.30
N ALA A 124 -8.10 -2.36 -29.05
CA ALA A 124 -7.90 -3.51 -28.18
C ALA A 124 -9.04 -4.50 -28.40
N VAL A 125 -8.70 -5.76 -28.62
CA VAL A 125 -9.65 -6.86 -28.79
C VAL A 125 -9.53 -7.78 -27.58
N ARG A 126 -10.58 -7.82 -26.75
CA ARG A 126 -10.58 -8.50 -25.46
C ARG A 126 -11.66 -9.57 -25.38
N SER A 127 -11.30 -10.69 -24.79
CA SER A 127 -12.18 -11.79 -24.45
C SER A 127 -13.02 -11.47 -23.20
N SER A 128 -14.33 -11.74 -23.25
CA SER A 128 -15.30 -11.56 -22.17
C SER A 128 -16.22 -12.76 -22.12
N ALA A 129 -15.99 -13.71 -21.21
CA ALA A 129 -16.80 -14.92 -21.15
C ALA A 129 -18.07 -14.73 -20.31
N THR A 130 -19.14 -15.44 -20.67
CA THR A 130 -20.42 -15.39 -19.94
C THR A 130 -20.37 -16.05 -18.56
N SER A 131 -19.31 -16.82 -18.28
CA SER A 131 -19.09 -17.53 -17.02
C SER A 131 -17.97 -16.93 -16.16
N GLU A 132 -17.42 -15.77 -16.56
CA GLU A 132 -16.24 -15.14 -15.93
C GLU A 132 -16.51 -14.61 -14.51
N ASP A 133 -17.77 -14.29 -14.20
CA ASP A 133 -18.19 -13.66 -12.92
C ASP A 133 -19.08 -14.57 -12.04
N LEU A 134 -19.02 -15.89 -12.20
CA LEU A 134 -19.72 -16.79 -11.27
C LEU A 134 -19.13 -16.63 -9.85
N PRO A 135 -19.93 -16.60 -8.76
CA PRO A 135 -19.48 -16.28 -7.39
C PRO A 135 -18.34 -17.17 -6.85
N THR A 136 -18.10 -18.32 -7.47
CA THR A 136 -17.08 -19.30 -7.12
C THR A 136 -16.00 -19.45 -8.19
N ALA A 137 -16.06 -18.70 -9.30
CA ALA A 137 -15.18 -18.88 -10.43
C ALA A 137 -14.53 -17.57 -10.90
N SER A 138 -13.25 -17.39 -10.59
CA SER A 138 -12.42 -16.31 -11.15
C SER A 138 -11.68 -16.83 -12.37
N PHE A 139 -12.13 -16.45 -13.57
CA PHE A 139 -11.40 -16.66 -14.82
C PHE A 139 -10.41 -15.51 -15.11
N ALA A 140 -10.03 -14.73 -14.09
CA ALA A 140 -9.14 -13.59 -14.24
C ALA A 140 -7.77 -14.00 -14.83
N GLY A 141 -7.33 -13.23 -15.84
CA GLY A 141 -6.02 -13.42 -16.50
C GLY A 141 -5.85 -14.73 -17.25
N ARG A 142 -6.94 -15.43 -17.62
CA ARG A 142 -6.89 -16.74 -18.33
C ARG A 142 -7.20 -16.67 -19.82
N MET A 143 -7.66 -15.52 -20.31
CA MET A 143 -8.10 -15.32 -21.68
C MET A 143 -7.27 -14.22 -22.35
N GLU A 144 -7.09 -14.34 -23.67
CA GLU A 144 -6.16 -13.50 -24.42
C GLU A 144 -6.78 -12.12 -24.72
N SER A 145 -5.94 -11.10 -24.63
CA SER A 145 -6.22 -9.74 -25.10
C SER A 145 -5.19 -9.37 -26.16
N PHE A 146 -5.64 -8.77 -27.25
CA PHE A 146 -4.80 -8.33 -28.34
C PHE A 146 -4.83 -6.82 -28.40
N LEU A 147 -3.66 -6.18 -28.35
CA LEU A 147 -3.51 -4.73 -28.33
C LEU A 147 -2.99 -4.24 -29.68
N ASN A 148 -3.22 -2.95 -29.99
CA ASN A 148 -2.76 -2.33 -31.24
C ASN A 148 -3.19 -3.10 -32.51
N ILE A 149 -4.47 -3.48 -32.57
CA ILE A 149 -5.04 -4.10 -33.76
C ILE A 149 -5.49 -3.00 -34.72
N ASN A 150 -4.99 -3.03 -35.97
CA ASN A 150 -5.29 -2.03 -36.98
C ASN A 150 -5.88 -2.68 -38.24
N GLY A 151 -7.05 -2.19 -38.64
CA GLY A 151 -7.70 -2.60 -39.89
C GLY A 151 -8.58 -3.85 -39.76
N GLU A 152 -9.41 -4.05 -40.79
CA GLU A 152 -10.47 -5.07 -40.77
C GLU A 152 -9.94 -6.50 -40.71
N GLN A 153 -8.82 -6.78 -41.39
CA GLN A 153 -8.26 -8.14 -41.46
C GLN A 153 -7.65 -8.57 -40.13
N GLN A 154 -6.80 -7.71 -39.53
CA GLN A 154 -6.22 -7.99 -38.20
C GLN A 154 -7.32 -8.08 -37.14
N LEU A 155 -8.38 -7.26 -37.23
CA LEU A 155 -9.53 -7.34 -36.32
C LEU A 155 -10.23 -8.69 -36.38
N GLN A 156 -10.51 -9.19 -37.59
CA GLN A 156 -11.14 -10.51 -37.77
C GLN A 156 -10.25 -11.64 -37.23
N GLU A 157 -8.94 -11.54 -37.43
CA GLU A 157 -7.98 -12.52 -36.88
C GLU A 157 -7.93 -12.49 -35.35
N ALA A 158 -7.85 -11.30 -34.74
CA ALA A 158 -7.88 -11.13 -33.30
C ALA A 158 -9.18 -11.68 -32.69
N ILE A 159 -10.33 -11.49 -33.34
CA ILE A 159 -11.61 -12.06 -32.90
C ILE A 159 -11.58 -13.59 -32.89
N ARG A 160 -11.05 -14.23 -33.96
CA ARG A 160 -10.90 -15.70 -34.00
C ARG A 160 -10.00 -16.22 -32.89
N ARG A 161 -8.93 -15.50 -32.57
CA ARG A 161 -8.02 -15.85 -31.48
C ARG A 161 -8.66 -15.69 -30.11
N CYS A 162 -9.41 -14.63 -29.88
CA CYS A 162 -10.24 -14.51 -28.67
C CYS A 162 -11.21 -15.70 -28.53
N TYR A 163 -11.86 -16.13 -29.62
CA TYR A 163 -12.68 -17.35 -29.62
C TYR A 163 -11.87 -18.61 -29.29
N ALA A 164 -10.65 -18.74 -29.82
CA ALA A 164 -9.76 -19.86 -29.54
C ALA A 164 -9.30 -19.86 -28.07
N SER A 165 -9.23 -18.69 -27.42
CA SER A 165 -8.74 -18.57 -26.03
C SER A 165 -9.59 -19.34 -25.00
N LEU A 166 -10.87 -19.66 -25.31
CA LEU A 166 -11.72 -20.57 -24.52
C LEU A 166 -11.15 -22.00 -24.42
N PHE A 167 -10.31 -22.38 -25.37
CA PHE A 167 -9.68 -23.68 -25.50
C PHE A 167 -8.17 -23.63 -25.22
N THR A 168 -7.71 -22.62 -24.48
CA THR A 168 -6.40 -22.71 -23.83
C THR A 168 -6.38 -23.88 -22.85
N ASP A 169 -5.22 -24.49 -22.68
CA ASP A 169 -5.04 -25.66 -21.81
C ASP A 169 -5.57 -25.35 -20.40
N ARG A 170 -5.31 -24.13 -19.92
CA ARG A 170 -5.78 -23.60 -18.63
C ARG A 170 -7.29 -23.43 -18.56
N ALA A 171 -7.93 -22.89 -19.61
CA ALA A 171 -9.38 -22.73 -19.65
C ALA A 171 -10.11 -24.08 -19.74
N ILE A 172 -9.56 -25.06 -20.46
CA ILE A 172 -10.12 -26.42 -20.51
C ILE A 172 -10.04 -27.08 -19.13
N LYS A 173 -8.83 -27.17 -18.55
CA LYS A 173 -8.63 -27.82 -17.24
C LYS A 173 -9.53 -27.21 -16.16
N TYR A 174 -9.61 -25.89 -16.12
CA TYR A 174 -10.44 -25.19 -15.14
C TYR A 174 -11.93 -25.54 -15.25
N ARG A 175 -12.46 -25.66 -16.47
CA ARG A 175 -13.86 -26.06 -16.67
C ARG A 175 -14.13 -27.45 -16.09
N TYR A 176 -13.23 -28.40 -16.28
CA TYR A 176 -13.37 -29.74 -15.70
C TYR A 176 -13.21 -29.73 -14.18
N ASP A 177 -12.20 -29.04 -13.65
CA ASP A 177 -11.96 -28.95 -12.20
C ASP A 177 -13.18 -28.35 -11.46
N MET A 178 -13.93 -27.44 -12.11
CA MET A 178 -15.13 -26.80 -11.56
C MET A 178 -16.45 -27.50 -11.96
N ASN A 179 -16.41 -28.62 -12.69
CA ASN A 179 -17.59 -29.32 -13.25
C ASN A 179 -18.48 -28.46 -14.17
N PHE A 180 -17.88 -27.55 -14.92
CA PHE A 180 -18.54 -26.72 -15.94
C PHE A 180 -18.43 -27.29 -17.36
N ASP A 181 -17.93 -28.51 -17.53
CA ASP A 181 -17.83 -29.23 -18.80
C ASP A 181 -19.19 -29.46 -19.49
N LYS A 182 -20.29 -29.43 -18.72
CA LYS A 182 -21.66 -29.64 -19.20
C LYS A 182 -22.43 -28.35 -19.51
N ILE A 183 -21.82 -27.19 -19.32
CA ILE A 183 -22.45 -25.88 -19.56
C ILE A 183 -22.05 -25.39 -20.94
N ASP A 184 -23.02 -24.91 -21.74
CA ASP A 184 -22.71 -24.19 -22.98
C ASP A 184 -22.06 -22.86 -22.64
N ILE A 185 -20.72 -22.84 -22.69
CA ILE A 185 -19.91 -21.66 -22.42
C ILE A 185 -19.72 -20.91 -23.73
N ALA A 186 -20.27 -19.70 -23.77
CA ALA A 186 -20.07 -18.76 -24.86
C ALA A 186 -19.10 -17.66 -24.45
N ILE A 187 -18.47 -17.07 -25.45
CA ILE A 187 -17.56 -15.94 -25.29
C ILE A 187 -18.03 -14.78 -26.14
N SER A 188 -17.99 -13.60 -25.54
CA SER A 188 -18.12 -12.32 -26.21
C SER A 188 -16.73 -11.72 -26.47
N VAL A 189 -16.63 -10.91 -27.51
CA VAL A 189 -15.39 -10.20 -27.84
C VAL A 189 -15.64 -8.71 -27.81
N GLY A 190 -14.98 -8.00 -26.89
CA GLY A 190 -15.00 -6.55 -26.80
C GLY A 190 -13.94 -5.94 -27.72
N VAL A 191 -14.35 -4.98 -28.54
CA VAL A 191 -13.49 -4.17 -29.40
C VAL A 191 -13.54 -2.74 -28.88
N GLN A 192 -12.46 -2.31 -28.25
CA GLN A 192 -12.36 -1.00 -27.60
C GLN A 192 -11.29 -0.15 -28.29
N GLN A 193 -11.54 1.14 -28.45
CA GLN A 193 -10.54 2.12 -28.86
C GLN A 193 -9.26 2.01 -28.01
N MET A 194 -8.09 1.96 -28.66
CA MET A 194 -6.82 2.09 -27.95
C MET A 194 -6.59 3.53 -27.51
N VAL A 195 -6.16 3.66 -26.26
CA VAL A 195 -5.58 4.88 -25.72
C VAL A 195 -4.08 4.88 -26.04
N ARG A 196 -3.52 6.00 -26.50
CA ARG A 196 -2.11 6.09 -26.91
C ARG A 196 -1.13 6.20 -25.74
N SER A 197 -1.29 5.31 -24.74
CA SER A 197 -0.37 5.24 -23.60
C SER A 197 0.99 4.67 -23.95
N ASP A 198 1.15 4.04 -25.12
CA ASP A 198 2.45 3.72 -25.73
C ASP A 198 3.37 4.95 -25.81
N LYS A 199 2.79 6.16 -25.94
CA LYS A 199 3.49 7.44 -26.00
C LYS A 199 3.49 8.22 -24.68
N ALA A 200 2.87 7.69 -23.64
CA ALA A 200 2.78 8.31 -22.32
C ALA A 200 2.86 7.24 -21.23
N SER A 201 1.80 7.08 -20.43
CA SER A 201 1.81 6.23 -19.24
C SER A 201 0.47 5.54 -19.02
N SER A 202 0.50 4.48 -18.23
CA SER A 202 -0.68 3.73 -17.80
C SER A 202 -0.42 3.06 -16.47
N GLY A 203 -1.45 2.45 -15.90
CA GLY A 203 -1.27 1.64 -14.70
C GLY A 203 -2.58 1.22 -14.05
N VAL A 204 -2.50 0.98 -12.75
CA VAL A 204 -3.60 0.46 -11.94
C VAL A 204 -3.83 1.33 -10.71
N ALA A 205 -5.03 1.30 -10.16
CA ALA A 205 -5.39 1.99 -8.95
C ALA A 205 -6.34 1.15 -8.09
N PHE A 206 -6.10 1.14 -6.78
CA PHE A 206 -6.93 0.47 -5.79
C PHE A 206 -7.58 1.52 -4.90
N THR A 207 -8.89 1.44 -4.68
CA THR A 207 -9.60 2.37 -3.77
C THR A 207 -9.52 1.92 -2.31
N ILE A 208 -8.57 1.06 -1.97
CA ILE A 208 -8.29 0.60 -0.62
C ILE A 208 -6.79 0.27 -0.60
N ASP A 209 -6.13 0.32 0.56
CA ASP A 209 -4.81 -0.30 0.66
C ASP A 209 -4.94 -1.82 0.50
N PRO A 210 -4.45 -2.43 -0.59
CA PRO A 210 -4.62 -3.86 -0.84
C PRO A 210 -3.87 -4.73 0.17
N ASP A 211 -2.95 -4.17 0.95
CA ASP A 211 -2.19 -4.90 1.97
C ASP A 211 -2.84 -4.86 3.35
N SER A 212 -3.12 -3.67 3.88
CA SER A 212 -3.72 -3.54 5.22
C SER A 212 -5.25 -3.55 5.25
N GLY A 213 -5.91 -3.38 4.11
CA GLY A 213 -7.36 -3.19 4.04
C GLY A 213 -7.83 -1.82 4.55
N PHE A 214 -6.93 -0.84 4.63
CA PHE A 214 -7.29 0.51 5.06
C PHE A 214 -8.12 1.25 3.99
N GLU A 215 -9.37 1.55 4.34
CA GLU A 215 -10.40 2.02 3.40
C GLU A 215 -10.28 3.51 3.04
N ASN A 216 -9.54 4.31 3.81
CA ASN A 216 -9.46 5.76 3.60
C ASN A 216 -8.33 6.18 2.64
N THR A 217 -7.71 5.22 1.93
CA THR A 217 -6.65 5.49 0.96
C THR A 217 -6.99 5.03 -0.44
N ILE A 218 -6.39 5.67 -1.44
CA ILE A 218 -6.31 5.22 -2.82
C ILE A 218 -4.83 5.00 -3.14
N ILE A 219 -4.49 3.83 -3.66
CA ILE A 219 -3.13 3.50 -4.12
C ILE A 219 -3.14 3.56 -5.65
N ILE A 220 -2.26 4.36 -6.24
CA ILE A 220 -2.11 4.47 -7.69
C ILE A 220 -0.71 3.98 -8.05
N ASN A 221 -0.63 3.06 -9.00
CA ASN A 221 0.61 2.61 -9.59
C ASN A 221 0.68 3.00 -11.07
N GLY A 222 1.87 3.42 -11.53
CA GLY A 222 2.06 3.91 -12.90
C GLY A 222 3.37 3.44 -13.54
N CYS A 223 3.34 3.26 -14.86
CA CYS A 223 4.51 2.98 -15.69
C CYS A 223 4.43 3.72 -17.02
N TRP A 224 5.55 3.71 -17.75
CA TRP A 224 5.58 4.18 -19.13
C TRP A 224 4.99 3.13 -20.08
N GLY A 225 4.31 3.58 -21.14
CA GLY A 225 3.80 2.69 -22.17
C GLY A 225 2.43 2.06 -21.83
N LEU A 226 2.14 0.93 -22.47
CA LEU A 226 0.94 0.12 -22.24
C LEU A 226 0.99 -0.61 -20.87
N GLY A 227 -0.17 -0.79 -20.24
CA GLY A 227 -0.29 -1.19 -18.83
C GLY A 227 -0.01 -2.66 -18.54
N GLU A 228 0.19 -3.47 -19.57
CA GLU A 228 0.38 -4.92 -19.47
C GLU A 228 1.58 -5.28 -18.58
N ASN A 229 2.67 -4.51 -18.62
CA ASN A 229 3.85 -4.73 -17.76
C ASN A 229 3.52 -4.60 -16.26
N ILE A 230 2.59 -3.70 -15.88
CA ILE A 230 2.15 -3.55 -14.49
C ILE A 230 1.24 -4.71 -14.10
N VAL A 231 0.25 -5.03 -14.94
CA VAL A 231 -0.72 -6.10 -14.69
C VAL A 231 -0.02 -7.46 -14.53
N GLN A 232 1.02 -7.71 -15.33
CA GLN A 232 1.85 -8.91 -15.25
C GLN A 232 2.89 -8.85 -14.12
N GLY A 233 3.17 -7.67 -13.56
CA GLY A 233 4.19 -7.50 -12.53
C GLY A 233 5.62 -7.67 -13.02
N THR A 234 5.92 -7.30 -14.28
CA THR A 234 7.25 -7.45 -14.88
C THR A 234 8.20 -6.29 -14.55
N ILE A 235 7.68 -5.22 -13.93
CA ILE A 235 8.39 -4.00 -13.59
C ILE A 235 8.15 -3.54 -12.14
N THR A 236 8.98 -2.62 -11.67
CA THR A 236 8.76 -1.85 -10.44
C THR A 236 8.07 -0.51 -10.78
N PRO A 237 6.76 -0.35 -10.53
CA PRO A 237 6.03 0.86 -10.94
C PRO A 237 6.27 2.03 -9.98
N ASP A 238 5.89 3.23 -10.41
CA ASP A 238 5.64 4.33 -9.48
C ASP A 238 4.51 3.96 -8.53
N GLU A 239 4.50 4.56 -7.34
CA GLU A 239 3.45 4.40 -6.35
C GLU A 239 3.10 5.74 -5.71
N TRP A 240 1.82 6.07 -5.70
CA TRP A 240 1.25 7.19 -4.95
C TRP A 240 0.20 6.67 -3.98
N MET A 241 0.20 7.24 -2.77
CA MET A 241 -0.81 6.99 -1.75
C MET A 241 -1.59 8.26 -1.47
N ILE A 242 -2.90 8.21 -1.66
CA ILE A 242 -3.78 9.36 -1.60
C ILE A 242 -4.78 9.17 -0.46
N PHE A 243 -4.96 10.21 0.35
CA PHE A 243 -5.91 10.21 1.45
C PHE A 243 -7.28 10.72 0.99
N LYS A 244 -8.29 9.84 1.02
CA LYS A 244 -9.64 10.17 0.55
C LYS A 244 -10.28 11.35 1.30
N PRO A 245 -10.17 11.48 2.64
CA PRO A 245 -10.86 12.54 3.37
C PRO A 245 -10.47 13.97 2.99
N THR A 246 -9.26 14.18 2.45
CA THR A 246 -8.77 15.50 2.02
C THR A 246 -8.84 15.71 0.50
N LEU A 247 -9.19 14.68 -0.27
CA LEU A 247 -9.17 14.66 -1.73
C LEU A 247 -10.10 15.69 -2.40
N GLU A 248 -11.27 15.93 -1.80
CA GLU A 248 -12.28 16.84 -2.34
C GLU A 248 -11.97 18.31 -2.03
N ASN A 249 -11.04 18.61 -1.12
CA ASN A 249 -10.64 19.97 -0.82
C ASN A 249 -9.56 20.44 -1.82
N PRO A 250 -9.84 21.44 -2.67
CA PRO A 250 -8.87 21.90 -3.68
C PRO A 250 -7.68 22.66 -3.09
N ASP A 251 -7.79 23.16 -1.86
CA ASP A 251 -6.72 23.90 -1.18
C ASP A 251 -5.74 22.97 -0.44
N LEU A 252 -6.04 21.66 -0.41
CA LEU A 252 -5.21 20.65 0.26
C LEU A 252 -4.54 19.73 -0.74
N ASN A 253 -3.37 19.21 -0.35
CA ASN A 253 -2.67 18.14 -1.04
C ASN A 253 -3.01 16.79 -0.40
N PRO A 254 -3.79 15.91 -1.06
CA PRO A 254 -4.18 14.63 -0.49
C PRO A 254 -3.10 13.54 -0.64
N ILE A 255 -1.97 13.82 -1.31
CA ILE A 255 -0.91 12.84 -1.51
C ILE A 255 -0.11 12.68 -0.20
N LEU A 256 -0.20 11.49 0.41
CA LEU A 256 0.52 11.13 1.63
C LEU A 256 1.95 10.67 1.37
N LYS A 257 2.17 9.99 0.24
CA LYS A 257 3.46 9.39 -0.13
C LYS A 257 3.57 9.28 -1.65
N SER A 258 4.77 9.56 -2.16
CA SER A 258 5.14 9.34 -3.57
C SER A 258 6.46 8.55 -3.65
N GLN A 259 6.49 7.50 -4.47
CA GLN A 259 7.67 6.66 -4.67
C GLN A 259 7.90 6.44 -6.16
N CYS A 260 9.06 6.90 -6.65
CA CYS A 260 9.46 6.67 -8.04
C CYS A 260 9.96 5.24 -8.20
N GLY A 261 9.25 4.46 -9.02
CA GLY A 261 9.67 3.12 -9.42
C GLY A 261 10.74 3.16 -10.50
N ARG A 262 11.45 2.05 -10.71
CA ARG A 262 12.44 1.94 -11.78
C ARG A 262 11.80 1.89 -13.15
N LYS A 263 10.60 1.31 -13.29
CA LYS A 263 9.86 1.19 -14.55
C LYS A 263 10.76 0.62 -15.65
N GLU A 264 11.41 -0.50 -15.39
CA GLU A 264 12.54 -1.05 -16.15
C GLU A 264 12.24 -1.26 -17.64
N PHE A 265 10.98 -1.55 -17.97
CA PHE A 265 10.53 -1.80 -19.34
C PHE A 265 9.34 -0.90 -19.71
N THR A 266 9.32 -0.46 -20.97
CA THR A 266 8.23 0.30 -21.60
C THR A 266 7.65 -0.52 -22.75
N MET A 267 6.35 -0.79 -22.69
CA MET A 267 5.64 -1.49 -23.77
C MET A 267 5.05 -0.48 -24.77
N ILE A 268 5.44 -0.59 -26.04
CA ILE A 268 5.04 0.32 -27.11
C ILE A 268 4.51 -0.44 -28.33
N TYR A 269 3.98 0.29 -29.31
CA TYR A 269 3.53 -0.27 -30.57
C TYR A 269 4.71 -0.75 -31.42
N SER A 270 4.51 -1.84 -32.14
CA SER A 270 5.48 -2.33 -33.12
C SER A 270 5.45 -1.50 -34.40
N GLU A 271 6.63 -1.09 -34.89
CA GLU A 271 6.77 -0.32 -36.14
C GLU A 271 6.46 -1.18 -37.39
N THR A 272 6.51 -2.52 -37.28
CA THR A 272 6.18 -3.46 -38.36
C THR A 272 4.73 -3.94 -38.26
N SER A 273 3.78 -3.12 -38.67
CA SER A 273 2.35 -3.49 -38.77
C SER A 273 1.85 -3.64 -40.21
N GLU A 274 2.76 -3.77 -41.20
CA GLU A 274 2.38 -4.10 -42.58
C GLU A 274 2.02 -5.59 -42.79
N SER A 275 2.05 -6.42 -41.74
CA SER A 275 1.56 -7.80 -41.82
C SER A 275 0.09 -7.90 -41.42
N ASP A 276 -0.69 -8.75 -42.09
CA ASP A 276 -2.08 -9.07 -41.72
C ASP A 276 -2.20 -9.83 -40.37
N SER A 277 -1.07 -10.09 -39.68
CA SER A 277 -1.03 -10.81 -38.41
C SER A 277 -1.45 -9.94 -37.24
N ALA A 278 -2.32 -10.49 -36.38
CA ALA A 278 -2.65 -9.91 -35.07
C ALA A 278 -1.60 -10.22 -33.99
N GLU A 279 -0.51 -10.91 -34.32
CA GLU A 279 0.60 -11.22 -33.42
C GLU A 279 1.70 -10.16 -33.49
N ASN A 280 2.43 -9.96 -32.38
CA ASN A 280 3.61 -9.09 -32.30
C ASN A 280 3.36 -7.62 -32.69
N THR A 281 2.13 -7.14 -32.46
CA THR A 281 1.71 -5.75 -32.68
C THR A 281 2.27 -4.78 -31.62
N ILE A 282 2.86 -5.31 -30.55
CA ILE A 282 3.46 -4.58 -29.44
C ILE A 282 4.87 -5.12 -29.18
N LEU A 283 5.74 -4.26 -28.66
CA LEU A 283 7.10 -4.61 -28.28
C LEU A 283 7.45 -4.03 -26.92
N ASN A 284 8.27 -4.76 -26.17
CA ASN A 284 8.78 -4.30 -24.89
C ASN A 284 10.22 -3.81 -25.06
N THR A 285 10.51 -2.60 -24.59
CA THR A 285 11.84 -1.98 -24.68
C THR A 285 12.37 -1.63 -23.31
N GLU A 286 13.68 -1.60 -23.15
CA GLU A 286 14.29 -1.06 -21.92
C GLU A 286 13.99 0.43 -21.80
N THR A 287 13.48 0.82 -20.63
CA THR A 287 13.25 2.22 -20.32
C THR A 287 14.58 2.92 -20.09
N THR A 288 14.81 4.04 -20.78
CA THR A 288 16.01 4.88 -20.58
C THR A 288 16.18 5.29 -19.12
N LEU A 289 17.42 5.34 -18.62
CA LEU A 289 17.71 5.75 -17.23
C LEU A 289 17.09 7.11 -16.84
N GLU A 290 16.99 8.06 -17.77
CA GLU A 290 16.33 9.35 -17.52
C GLU A 290 14.86 9.14 -17.12
N LYS A 291 14.08 8.44 -17.96
CA LYS A 291 12.68 8.07 -17.68
C LYS A 291 12.50 7.18 -16.45
N GLN A 292 13.47 6.32 -16.12
CA GLN A 292 13.40 5.51 -14.90
C GLN A 292 13.45 6.38 -13.63
N ASN A 293 14.12 7.54 -13.67
CA ASN A 293 14.23 8.47 -12.56
C ASN A 293 13.14 9.57 -12.57
N GLN A 294 12.10 9.42 -13.40
CA GLN A 294 10.99 10.36 -13.52
C GLN A 294 9.67 9.68 -13.15
N PHE A 295 8.78 10.43 -12.50
CA PHE A 295 7.41 9.98 -12.27
C PHE A 295 6.61 9.95 -13.58
N SER A 296 5.81 8.90 -13.75
CA SER A 296 4.97 8.64 -14.93
C SER A 296 3.71 9.52 -14.99
N LEU A 297 3.35 10.16 -13.88
CA LEU A 297 2.28 11.14 -13.76
C LEU A 297 2.74 12.35 -12.96
N THR A 298 2.11 13.50 -13.21
CA THR A 298 2.23 14.69 -12.37
C THR A 298 1.25 14.64 -11.21
N ASP A 299 1.52 15.37 -10.12
CA ASP A 299 0.63 15.42 -8.94
C ASP A 299 -0.81 15.82 -9.30
N LYS A 300 -0.99 16.74 -10.26
CA LYS A 300 -2.32 17.16 -10.74
C LYS A 300 -3.08 15.99 -11.38
N GLU A 301 -2.38 15.16 -12.15
CA GLU A 301 -2.97 13.98 -12.80
C GLU A 301 -3.28 12.90 -11.77
N VAL A 302 -2.40 12.67 -10.79
CA VAL A 302 -2.61 11.74 -9.68
C VAL A 302 -3.86 12.13 -8.88
N ILE A 303 -4.02 13.41 -8.54
CA ILE A 303 -5.20 13.92 -7.82
C ILE A 303 -6.46 13.77 -8.67
N GLN A 304 -6.41 14.10 -9.96
CA GLN A 304 -7.55 13.96 -10.86
C GLN A 304 -7.98 12.49 -11.01
N LEU A 305 -7.02 11.59 -11.20
CA LEU A 305 -7.27 10.15 -11.26
C LEU A 305 -7.86 9.63 -9.95
N SER A 306 -7.33 10.08 -8.81
CA SER A 306 -7.86 9.73 -7.48
C SER A 306 -9.32 10.16 -7.31
N ARG A 307 -9.70 11.35 -7.79
CA ARG A 307 -11.11 11.80 -7.79
C ARG A 307 -12.00 10.92 -8.65
N TRP A 308 -11.50 10.42 -9.78
CA TRP A 308 -12.24 9.44 -10.59
C TRP A 308 -12.39 8.11 -9.84
N CYS A 309 -11.31 7.60 -9.24
CA CYS A 309 -11.34 6.38 -8.44
C CYS A 309 -12.36 6.46 -7.29
N ALA A 310 -12.39 7.56 -6.53
CA ALA A 310 -13.36 7.78 -5.45
C ALA A 310 -14.81 7.83 -5.97
N LYS A 311 -15.05 8.45 -7.13
CA LYS A 311 -16.38 8.47 -7.76
C LYS A 311 -16.82 7.09 -8.24
N ILE A 312 -15.89 6.30 -8.78
CA ILE A 312 -16.14 4.92 -9.22
C ILE A 312 -16.49 4.04 -8.02
N GLU A 313 -15.70 4.07 -6.95
CA GLU A 313 -16.02 3.37 -5.70
C GLU A 313 -17.40 3.76 -5.16
N LYS A 314 -17.72 5.06 -5.15
CA LYS A 314 -19.03 5.55 -4.71
C LYS A 314 -20.19 5.01 -5.56
N HIS A 315 -19.98 4.85 -6.87
CA HIS A 315 -20.96 4.29 -7.79
C HIS A 315 -21.22 2.80 -7.51
N TYR A 316 -20.15 2.01 -7.36
CA TYR A 316 -20.26 0.56 -7.12
C TYR A 316 -20.48 0.18 -5.65
N GLN A 317 -20.33 1.13 -4.72
CA GLN A 317 -20.47 0.96 -3.26
C GLN A 317 -19.57 -0.14 -2.67
N LYS A 318 -18.42 -0.37 -3.32
CA LYS A 318 -17.45 -1.40 -2.96
C LYS A 318 -16.04 -0.90 -3.29
N PRO A 319 -15.00 -1.36 -2.59
CA PRO A 319 -13.63 -1.13 -3.01
C PRO A 319 -13.39 -1.64 -4.44
N MET A 320 -12.59 -0.93 -5.22
CA MET A 320 -12.41 -1.16 -6.65
C MET A 320 -10.93 -1.31 -7.02
N ASP A 321 -10.66 -2.19 -7.98
CA ASP A 321 -9.44 -2.32 -8.76
C ASP A 321 -9.69 -1.72 -10.16
N ILE A 322 -8.91 -0.71 -10.54
CA ILE A 322 -9.16 0.17 -11.69
C ILE A 322 -7.91 0.23 -12.56
N GLU A 323 -8.04 -0.06 -13.85
CA GLU A 323 -6.99 0.15 -14.84
C GLU A 323 -7.19 1.50 -15.54
N TRP A 324 -6.11 2.25 -15.71
CA TRP A 324 -6.12 3.59 -16.30
C TRP A 324 -5.01 3.76 -17.34
N ALA A 325 -5.22 4.69 -18.27
CA ALA A 325 -4.26 5.03 -19.32
C ALA A 325 -4.25 6.55 -19.57
N LYS A 326 -3.07 7.11 -19.79
CA LYS A 326 -2.88 8.49 -20.27
C LYS A 326 -2.55 8.45 -21.76
N ASP A 327 -3.28 9.19 -22.57
CA ASP A 327 -3.04 9.27 -24.01
C ASP A 327 -1.90 10.26 -24.32
N GLY A 328 -0.86 9.81 -25.03
CA GLY A 328 0.27 10.66 -25.38
C GLY A 328 0.04 11.64 -26.54
N LEU A 329 -1.10 11.58 -27.23
CA LEU A 329 -1.45 12.53 -28.29
C LEU A 329 -2.30 13.70 -27.77
N ASN A 330 -3.26 13.42 -26.91
CA ASN A 330 -4.17 14.44 -26.37
C ASN A 330 -3.93 14.79 -24.88
N ASN A 331 -3.03 14.06 -24.20
CA ASN A 331 -2.70 14.21 -22.77
C ASN A 331 -3.88 14.01 -21.80
N GLN A 332 -4.95 13.32 -22.22
CA GLN A 332 -6.09 13.01 -21.36
C GLN A 332 -5.91 11.67 -20.65
N LEU A 333 -6.50 11.56 -19.46
CA LEU A 333 -6.61 10.31 -18.72
C LEU A 333 -7.88 9.55 -19.15
N TYR A 334 -7.82 8.23 -19.08
CA TYR A 334 -8.90 7.31 -19.41
C TYR A 334 -8.96 6.20 -18.36
N ILE A 335 -10.16 5.74 -18.03
CA ILE A 335 -10.36 4.49 -17.31
C ILE A 335 -10.66 3.41 -18.34
N VAL A 336 -9.81 2.37 -18.38
CA VAL A 336 -9.90 1.30 -19.37
C VAL A 336 -10.60 0.07 -18.82
N GLN A 337 -10.55 -0.16 -17.50
CA GLN A 337 -11.24 -1.26 -16.83
C GLN A 337 -11.52 -0.90 -15.36
N ALA A 338 -12.60 -1.42 -14.77
CA ALA A 338 -12.81 -1.42 -13.33
C ALA A 338 -13.55 -2.68 -12.88
N ARG A 339 -13.19 -3.19 -11.70
CA ARG A 339 -13.83 -4.34 -11.05
C ARG A 339 -13.77 -4.23 -9.53
N PRO A 340 -14.66 -4.91 -8.78
CA PRO A 340 -14.56 -4.95 -7.33
C PRO A 340 -13.25 -5.58 -6.84
N GLU A 341 -12.66 -5.01 -5.78
CA GLU A 341 -11.59 -5.64 -5.00
C GLU A 341 -12.23 -6.68 -4.05
N THR A 342 -11.68 -7.90 -4.00
CA THR A 342 -12.33 -9.04 -3.32
C THR A 342 -11.53 -9.65 -2.18
N VAL A 343 -10.28 -9.23 -1.95
CA VAL A 343 -9.41 -9.77 -0.89
C VAL A 343 -9.92 -9.38 0.49
N HIS A 344 -10.24 -8.10 0.70
CA HIS A 344 -10.64 -7.60 2.02
C HIS A 344 -12.14 -7.70 2.31
N GLY A 345 -12.96 -8.13 1.34
CA GLY A 345 -14.41 -8.22 1.46
C GLY A 345 -14.95 -9.35 2.36
N LYS A 346 -14.08 -10.22 2.89
CA LYS A 346 -14.48 -11.44 3.64
C LYS A 346 -13.87 -11.59 5.05
N SER A 347 -12.93 -10.74 5.47
CA SER A 347 -12.26 -10.91 6.76
C SER A 347 -13.11 -10.36 7.92
N ASN A 348 -13.31 -11.19 8.94
CA ASN A 348 -13.95 -10.77 10.18
C ASN A 348 -12.93 -9.92 10.95
N LYS A 349 -12.96 -8.59 10.78
CA LYS A 349 -11.97 -7.60 11.28
C LYS A 349 -11.66 -7.65 12.80
N GLN A 350 -12.32 -8.53 13.55
CA GLN A 350 -12.27 -8.61 15.01
C GLN A 350 -11.34 -9.70 15.56
N VAL A 351 -10.94 -10.70 14.75
CA VAL A 351 -10.00 -11.76 15.17
C VAL A 351 -8.75 -11.67 14.31
N ARG A 352 -7.57 -11.54 14.95
CA ARG A 352 -6.30 -11.38 14.24
C ARG A 352 -5.19 -12.26 14.80
N GLU A 353 -4.46 -12.91 13.91
CA GLU A 353 -3.22 -13.63 14.22
C GLU A 353 -2.03 -12.68 14.10
N ILE A 354 -1.26 -12.52 15.18
CA ILE A 354 -0.01 -11.75 15.19
C ILE A 354 1.15 -12.73 15.14
N TYR A 355 1.99 -12.61 14.12
CA TYR A 355 3.20 -13.42 13.96
C TYR A 355 4.41 -12.65 14.50
N LYS A 356 5.21 -13.29 15.35
CA LYS A 356 6.45 -12.69 15.89
C LYS A 356 7.61 -13.64 15.77
N LEU A 357 8.63 -13.25 15.00
CA LEU A 357 9.86 -14.01 14.84
C LEU A 357 10.68 -13.96 16.15
N GLN A 358 11.10 -15.10 16.66
CA GLN A 358 11.81 -15.22 17.96
C GLN A 358 13.33 -15.20 17.80
N GLU A 359 13.83 -15.48 16.60
CA GLU A 359 15.25 -15.57 16.30
C GLU A 359 15.54 -15.00 14.92
N LYS A 360 16.72 -14.39 14.75
CA LYS A 360 17.18 -13.88 13.44
C LYS A 360 18.39 -14.68 12.98
N SER A 361 18.47 -14.92 11.68
CA SER A 361 19.58 -15.62 11.02
C SER A 361 20.15 -14.74 9.89
N THR A 362 21.07 -15.28 9.10
CA THR A 362 21.65 -14.60 7.94
C THR A 362 20.54 -14.20 6.97
N LEU A 363 20.43 -12.90 6.68
CA LEU A 363 19.52 -12.39 5.67
C LEU A 363 20.04 -12.77 4.28
N LEU A 364 19.27 -13.57 3.54
CA LEU A 364 19.61 -14.02 2.19
C LEU A 364 19.19 -12.97 1.16
N THR A 365 17.96 -12.49 1.25
CA THR A 365 17.42 -11.46 0.35
C THR A 365 16.26 -10.75 1.04
N LYS A 366 15.84 -9.63 0.45
CA LYS A 366 14.73 -8.80 0.92
C LYS A 366 13.96 -8.23 -0.25
N GLY A 367 12.67 -8.03 -0.08
CA GLY A 367 11.78 -7.47 -1.09
C GLY A 367 10.57 -6.82 -0.46
N ILE A 368 9.49 -6.70 -1.22
CA ILE A 368 8.22 -6.16 -0.76
C ILE A 368 7.44 -7.26 -0.04
N ALA A 369 7.15 -7.07 1.25
CA ALA A 369 6.31 -7.98 2.04
C ALA A 369 4.84 -7.89 1.60
N LEU A 370 4.18 -9.04 1.56
CA LEU A 370 2.74 -9.15 1.31
C LEU A 370 2.06 -9.84 2.49
N GLY A 371 1.26 -9.08 3.23
CA GLY A 371 0.67 -9.49 4.50
C GLY A 371 1.66 -9.39 5.67
N ASP A 372 1.31 -10.03 6.80
CA ASP A 372 2.03 -9.96 8.09
C ASP A 372 2.44 -11.34 8.62
N LYS A 373 2.37 -12.38 7.76
CA LYS A 373 2.60 -13.78 8.14
C LYS A 373 4.07 -14.20 8.03
N ILE A 374 4.40 -15.31 8.68
CA ILE A 374 5.71 -15.97 8.59
C ILE A 374 5.51 -17.41 8.12
N ALA A 375 6.37 -17.86 7.21
CA ALA A 375 6.40 -19.25 6.75
C ALA A 375 7.84 -19.76 6.64
N SER A 376 8.04 -21.06 6.85
CA SER A 376 9.33 -21.73 6.68
C SER A 376 9.18 -22.98 5.84
N GLY A 377 10.20 -23.29 5.04
CA GLY A 377 10.20 -24.46 4.19
C GLY A 377 11.51 -24.58 3.42
N LYS A 378 11.62 -25.65 2.62
CA LYS A 378 12.74 -25.79 1.68
C LYS A 378 12.48 -24.92 0.45
N ALA A 379 13.47 -24.14 0.06
CA ALA A 379 13.46 -23.35 -1.15
C ALA A 379 13.50 -24.28 -2.37
N ARG A 380 12.58 -24.07 -3.31
CA ARG A 380 12.53 -24.74 -4.59
C ARG A 380 12.65 -23.68 -5.68
N ILE A 381 13.80 -23.65 -6.35
CA ILE A 381 14.00 -22.74 -7.48
C ILE A 381 13.32 -23.35 -8.69
N LEU A 382 12.39 -22.60 -9.27
CA LEU A 382 11.63 -22.99 -10.45
C LEU A 382 11.81 -21.90 -11.51
N ASN A 383 12.21 -22.28 -12.72
CA ASN A 383 12.40 -21.31 -13.82
C ASN A 383 11.13 -21.07 -14.62
N ASN A 384 10.22 -22.06 -14.62
CA ASN A 384 9.00 -22.05 -15.41
C ASN A 384 7.91 -22.91 -14.73
N PRO A 385 6.63 -22.72 -15.09
CA PRO A 385 5.53 -23.51 -14.52
C PRO A 385 5.61 -25.01 -14.83
N GLN A 386 6.23 -25.43 -15.94
CA GLN A 386 6.31 -26.86 -16.29
C GLN A 386 7.13 -27.66 -15.28
N GLU A 387 8.03 -27.01 -14.56
CA GLU A 387 8.79 -27.58 -13.44
C GLU A 387 7.93 -27.79 -12.17
N GLY A 388 6.63 -27.50 -12.20
CA GLY A 388 5.73 -27.65 -11.06
C GLY A 388 5.73 -29.04 -10.41
N ALA A 389 6.01 -30.11 -11.16
CA ALA A 389 6.15 -31.46 -10.61
C ALA A 389 7.31 -31.60 -9.60
N LEU A 390 8.31 -30.70 -9.66
CA LEU A 390 9.44 -30.67 -8.73
C LEU A 390 9.09 -30.06 -7.37
N LEU A 391 8.00 -29.31 -7.28
CA LEU A 391 7.56 -28.68 -6.02
C LEU A 391 6.86 -29.71 -5.12
N GLN A 392 7.39 -29.90 -3.92
CA GLN A 392 6.73 -30.70 -2.88
C GLN A 392 5.80 -29.83 -2.01
N ASN A 393 4.79 -30.45 -1.40
CA ASN A 393 3.86 -29.73 -0.53
C ASN A 393 4.59 -29.07 0.65
N GLY A 394 4.35 -27.78 0.86
CA GLY A 394 4.97 -26.99 1.92
C GLY A 394 6.37 -26.46 1.61
N GLU A 395 6.91 -26.68 0.41
CA GLU A 395 8.12 -26.00 -0.06
C GLU A 395 7.84 -24.52 -0.42
N ILE A 396 8.90 -23.74 -0.50
CA ILE A 396 8.86 -22.31 -0.83
C ILE A 396 9.27 -22.13 -2.28
N ILE A 397 8.43 -21.51 -3.10
CA ILE A 397 8.75 -21.21 -4.50
C ILE A 397 9.73 -20.05 -4.54
N VAL A 398 10.83 -20.21 -5.29
CA VAL A 398 11.76 -19.13 -5.64
C VAL A 398 11.84 -19.04 -7.16
N THR A 399 11.49 -17.88 -7.74
CA THR A 399 11.50 -17.71 -9.19
C THR A 399 11.78 -16.27 -9.61
N ASP A 400 12.02 -16.01 -10.91
CA ASP A 400 12.27 -14.65 -11.41
C ASP A 400 10.98 -13.83 -11.42
N LEU A 401 9.94 -14.39 -12.03
CA LEU A 401 8.61 -13.82 -12.14
C LEU A 401 7.57 -14.94 -12.19
N THR A 402 6.33 -14.63 -11.85
CA THR A 402 5.22 -15.57 -11.96
C THR A 402 4.21 -15.04 -12.94
N ASN A 403 3.56 -15.95 -13.65
CA ASN A 403 2.42 -15.66 -14.50
C ASN A 403 1.26 -16.59 -14.11
N PRO A 404 0.10 -16.43 -14.74
CA PRO A 404 -1.10 -17.20 -14.39
C PRO A 404 -1.01 -18.73 -14.57
N ASP A 405 0.03 -19.27 -15.22
CA ASP A 405 0.28 -20.71 -15.31
C ASP A 405 0.85 -21.29 -14.01
N TRP A 406 1.30 -20.44 -13.08
CA TRP A 406 1.82 -20.85 -11.77
C TRP A 406 0.73 -21.17 -10.75
N ASP A 407 -0.52 -20.73 -10.95
CA ASP A 407 -1.61 -20.90 -9.97
C ASP A 407 -1.77 -22.34 -9.42
N PRO A 408 -1.73 -23.40 -10.26
CA PRO A 408 -1.91 -24.77 -9.76
C PRO A 408 -0.77 -25.20 -8.82
N ILE A 409 0.40 -24.60 -9.00
CA ILE A 409 1.63 -24.92 -8.28
C ILE A 409 1.70 -24.10 -7.00
N MET A 410 1.34 -22.82 -7.07
CA MET A 410 1.33 -21.88 -5.94
C MET A 410 0.46 -22.36 -4.77
N LYS A 411 -0.66 -23.03 -5.04
CA LYS A 411 -1.52 -23.61 -3.99
C LYS A 411 -0.83 -24.63 -3.08
N ARG A 412 0.28 -25.22 -3.53
CA ARG A 412 1.06 -26.20 -2.74
C ARG A 412 2.21 -25.57 -1.97
N ALA A 413 2.53 -24.30 -2.25
CA ALA A 413 3.66 -23.61 -1.66
C ALA A 413 3.32 -23.05 -0.27
N SER A 414 4.29 -23.09 0.65
CA SER A 414 4.17 -22.43 1.96
C SER A 414 4.51 -20.93 1.89
N ALA A 415 5.38 -20.55 0.96
CA ALA A 415 5.66 -19.17 0.61
C ALA A 415 6.09 -19.00 -0.85
N ILE A 416 6.06 -17.77 -1.35
CA ILE A 416 6.44 -17.40 -2.72
C ILE A 416 7.46 -16.25 -2.66
N ILE A 417 8.60 -16.42 -3.33
CA ILE A 417 9.65 -15.41 -3.44
C ILE A 417 9.93 -15.13 -4.92
N THR A 418 9.89 -13.87 -5.32
CA THR A 418 10.15 -13.46 -6.71
C THR A 418 11.23 -12.37 -6.81
N ASN A 419 12.05 -12.42 -7.87
CA ASN A 419 13.01 -11.35 -8.15
C ASN A 419 12.30 -10.06 -8.59
N LYS A 420 11.25 -10.18 -9.42
CA LYS A 420 10.53 -9.04 -10.02
C LYS A 420 9.10 -8.99 -9.51
N GLY A 421 8.50 -7.81 -9.60
CA GLY A 421 7.10 -7.57 -9.27
C GLY A 421 6.91 -6.61 -8.11
N GLY A 422 5.83 -5.81 -8.20
CA GLY A 422 5.36 -4.93 -7.14
C GLY A 422 4.20 -5.53 -6.34
N ARG A 423 3.60 -4.71 -5.48
CA ARG A 423 2.38 -5.05 -4.69
C ARG A 423 1.21 -5.48 -5.56
N THR A 424 1.20 -5.12 -6.83
CA THR A 424 0.13 -5.40 -7.79
C THR A 424 0.48 -6.52 -8.77
N SER A 425 1.65 -7.16 -8.60
CA SER A 425 2.10 -8.23 -9.49
C SER A 425 1.21 -9.46 -9.39
N HIS A 426 1.28 -10.32 -10.42
CA HIS A 426 0.59 -11.60 -10.41
C HIS A 426 0.87 -12.42 -9.14
N ALA A 427 2.16 -12.54 -8.76
CA ALA A 427 2.57 -13.22 -7.53
C ALA A 427 1.86 -12.63 -6.31
N ALA A 428 1.73 -11.30 -6.27
CA ALA A 428 1.15 -10.60 -5.14
C ALA A 428 -0.36 -10.79 -5.02
N ILE A 429 -1.08 -10.71 -6.15
CA ILE A 429 -2.53 -10.92 -6.19
C ILE A 429 -2.86 -12.36 -5.75
N VAL A 430 -2.20 -13.36 -6.35
CA VAL A 430 -2.47 -14.77 -6.05
C VAL A 430 -2.07 -15.14 -4.62
N ALA A 431 -0.94 -14.63 -4.12
CA ALA A 431 -0.53 -14.86 -2.74
C ALA A 431 -1.60 -14.35 -1.74
N ARG A 432 -2.20 -13.19 -2.00
CA ARG A 432 -3.29 -12.64 -1.17
C ARG A 432 -4.57 -13.48 -1.26
N GLU A 433 -4.98 -13.89 -2.46
CA GLU A 433 -6.17 -14.74 -2.66
C GLU A 433 -6.05 -16.09 -1.95
N LEU A 434 -4.85 -16.67 -1.93
CA LEU A 434 -4.56 -17.97 -1.31
C LEU A 434 -4.21 -17.86 0.18
N GLY A 435 -3.94 -16.65 0.69
CA GLY A 435 -3.43 -16.42 2.04
C GLY A 435 -2.00 -16.95 2.26
N THR A 436 -1.23 -17.10 1.18
CA THR A 436 0.15 -17.61 1.19
C THR A 436 1.14 -16.47 1.46
N VAL A 437 2.19 -16.73 2.26
CA VAL A 437 3.24 -15.74 2.55
C VAL A 437 4.02 -15.41 1.28
N ALA A 438 4.25 -14.13 0.98
CA ALA A 438 4.98 -13.77 -0.23
C ALA A 438 5.86 -12.53 -0.07
N VAL A 439 7.05 -12.60 -0.69
CA VAL A 439 7.99 -11.49 -0.82
C VAL A 439 8.31 -11.32 -2.31
N VAL A 440 7.99 -10.15 -2.85
CA VAL A 440 8.12 -9.86 -4.28
C VAL A 440 9.13 -8.75 -4.55
N GLY A 441 9.72 -8.72 -5.76
CA GLY A 441 10.65 -7.64 -6.12
C GLY A 441 11.99 -7.71 -5.38
N CYS A 442 12.48 -8.91 -5.04
CA CYS A 442 13.76 -9.08 -4.33
C CYS A 442 15.00 -8.68 -5.15
N GLY A 443 14.89 -8.65 -6.47
CA GLY A 443 15.97 -8.39 -7.43
C GLY A 443 17.00 -9.52 -7.58
N ASN A 444 17.30 -10.30 -6.53
CA ASN A 444 18.39 -11.29 -6.52
C ASN A 444 18.08 -12.61 -5.78
N ALA A 445 16.81 -12.93 -5.54
CA ALA A 445 16.41 -14.14 -4.83
C ALA A 445 16.91 -15.43 -5.52
N THR A 446 16.76 -15.54 -6.85
CA THR A 446 17.16 -16.76 -7.60
C THR A 446 18.67 -16.99 -7.65
N SER A 447 19.48 -15.94 -7.50
CA SER A 447 20.94 -16.05 -7.47
C SER A 447 21.50 -16.26 -6.06
N THR A 448 20.76 -15.80 -5.03
CA THR A 448 21.24 -15.83 -3.64
C THR A 448 20.78 -17.08 -2.89
N ILE A 449 19.56 -17.56 -3.14
CA ILE A 449 18.99 -18.75 -2.49
C ILE A 449 19.36 -20.00 -3.30
N LYS A 450 19.65 -21.12 -2.61
CA LYS A 450 19.98 -22.41 -3.24
C LYS A 450 18.80 -23.37 -3.22
N ASN A 451 18.68 -24.20 -4.25
CA ASN A 451 17.64 -25.23 -4.32
C ASN A 451 17.81 -26.25 -3.18
N GLY A 452 16.73 -26.54 -2.44
CA GLY A 452 16.70 -27.39 -1.26
C GLY A 452 17.15 -26.73 0.04
N GLN A 453 17.58 -25.46 0.01
CA GLN A 453 17.98 -24.72 1.21
C GLN A 453 16.78 -24.49 2.12
N GLU A 454 16.94 -24.74 3.41
CA GLU A 454 15.88 -24.44 4.37
C GLU A 454 15.88 -22.94 4.68
N ILE A 455 14.74 -22.27 4.52
CA ILE A 455 14.63 -20.82 4.66
C ILE A 455 13.36 -20.44 5.43
N THR A 456 13.37 -19.24 6.00
CA THR A 456 12.21 -18.61 6.64
C THR A 456 11.90 -17.28 5.97
N VAL A 457 10.64 -17.11 5.58
CA VAL A 457 10.11 -15.91 4.94
C VAL A 457 9.25 -15.17 5.95
N SER A 458 9.67 -13.95 6.28
CA SER A 458 9.02 -13.10 7.29
C SER A 458 8.43 -11.87 6.62
N CYS A 459 7.11 -11.73 6.68
CA CYS A 459 6.38 -10.51 6.34
C CYS A 459 5.89 -9.75 7.58
N ALA A 460 6.18 -10.26 8.79
CA ALA A 460 5.70 -9.70 10.05
C ALA A 460 6.49 -8.45 10.53
N GLU A 461 7.52 -8.05 9.79
CA GLU A 461 8.49 -7.03 10.21
C GLU A 461 8.32 -5.68 9.48
N GLY A 462 7.17 -5.44 8.83
CA GLY A 462 6.85 -4.18 8.14
C GLY A 462 6.52 -4.36 6.67
N LYS A 463 6.81 -3.36 5.83
CA LYS A 463 6.60 -3.42 4.37
C LYS A 463 7.72 -4.11 3.61
N GLU A 464 8.89 -4.28 4.24
CA GLU A 464 10.01 -5.04 3.72
C GLU A 464 9.91 -6.51 4.18
N GLY A 465 9.85 -7.42 3.22
CA GLY A 465 9.80 -8.86 3.47
C GLY A 465 11.21 -9.43 3.53
N ASN A 466 11.53 -10.14 4.62
CA ASN A 466 12.85 -10.69 4.86
C ASN A 466 12.88 -12.19 4.60
N VAL A 467 13.93 -12.66 3.91
CA VAL A 467 14.20 -14.08 3.71
C VAL A 467 15.47 -14.45 4.45
N TYR A 468 15.33 -15.27 5.48
CA TYR A 468 16.42 -15.72 6.34
C TYR A 468 16.84 -17.15 6.04
N ASP A 469 18.12 -17.43 6.27
CA ASP A 469 18.67 -18.79 6.22
C ASP A 469 18.21 -19.63 7.43
N GLY A 470 17.81 -20.86 7.17
CA GLY A 470 17.35 -21.81 8.17
C GLY A 470 15.86 -21.71 8.52
N LYS A 471 15.39 -22.70 9.29
CA LYS A 471 14.04 -22.76 9.84
C LYS A 471 14.01 -22.08 11.20
N LEU A 472 13.54 -20.84 11.22
CA LEU A 472 13.47 -20.02 12.43
C LEU A 472 12.16 -20.27 13.18
N LYS A 473 12.18 -20.07 14.48
CA LYS A 473 11.02 -20.14 15.36
C LYS A 473 10.28 -18.81 15.36
N TRP A 474 8.96 -18.89 15.34
CA TRP A 474 8.07 -17.76 15.55
C TRP A 474 6.92 -18.16 16.48
N GLU A 475 6.27 -17.15 17.04
CA GLU A 475 5.07 -17.27 17.86
C GLU A 475 3.88 -16.71 17.09
N ILE A 476 2.71 -17.34 17.25
CA ILE A 476 1.43 -16.86 16.71
C ILE A 476 0.53 -16.59 17.91
N THR A 477 0.06 -15.36 18.04
CA THR A 477 -0.93 -14.98 19.06
C THR A 477 -2.23 -14.60 18.38
N GLU A 478 -3.33 -15.28 18.72
CA GLU A 478 -4.66 -14.88 18.26
C GLU A 478 -5.25 -13.87 19.25
N GLN A 479 -5.69 -12.72 18.74
CA GLN A 479 -6.36 -11.70 19.53
C GLN A 479 -7.76 -11.45 18.95
N ASP A 480 -8.78 -11.75 19.75
CA ASP A 480 -10.19 -11.45 19.45
C ASP A 480 -10.63 -10.20 20.22
N PHE A 481 -10.93 -9.13 19.48
CA PHE A 481 -11.37 -7.85 20.01
C PHE A 481 -12.89 -7.70 20.07
N SER A 482 -13.66 -8.70 19.58
CA SER A 482 -15.12 -8.61 19.43
C SER A 482 -15.87 -8.32 20.73
N THR A 483 -15.30 -8.71 21.87
CA THR A 483 -15.91 -8.57 23.20
C THR A 483 -15.32 -7.45 24.05
N LEU A 484 -14.25 -6.79 23.59
CA LEU A 484 -13.54 -5.77 24.38
C LEU A 484 -14.36 -4.47 24.41
N LYS A 485 -14.64 -3.96 25.61
CA LYS A 485 -15.31 -2.66 25.79
C LYS A 485 -14.29 -1.54 25.87
N MET A 486 -14.59 -0.39 25.29
CA MET A 486 -13.72 0.79 25.44
C MET A 486 -13.92 1.45 26.83
N PRO A 487 -12.83 1.80 27.54
CA PRO A 487 -12.88 2.55 28.79
C PRO A 487 -13.23 4.03 28.56
N LYS A 488 -13.46 4.78 29.63
CA LYS A 488 -13.63 6.25 29.60
C LYS A 488 -12.30 7.00 29.51
N THR A 489 -11.28 6.55 30.24
CA THR A 489 -9.91 7.04 30.08
C THR A 489 -9.40 6.54 28.73
N ASP A 490 -8.89 7.44 27.90
CA ASP A 490 -8.58 7.15 26.50
C ASP A 490 -7.33 6.24 26.39
N PRO A 491 -7.46 5.01 25.87
CA PRO A 491 -6.32 4.16 25.58
C PRO A 491 -5.73 4.56 24.22
N MET A 492 -4.51 5.11 24.22
CA MET A 492 -3.82 5.57 23.02
C MET A 492 -2.62 4.68 22.70
N LEU A 493 -2.05 4.85 21.51
CA LEU A 493 -0.85 4.13 21.08
C LEU A 493 0.42 4.98 21.22
N ILE A 494 1.52 4.29 21.51
CA ILE A 494 2.90 4.73 21.27
C ILE A 494 3.34 4.11 19.95
N LEU A 495 3.74 4.95 19.00
CA LEU A 495 4.11 4.52 17.65
C LEU A 495 5.41 5.20 17.22
N ALA A 496 6.31 4.41 16.64
CA ALA A 496 7.55 4.93 16.05
C ALA A 496 7.63 4.62 14.56
N ASP A 497 7.11 3.46 14.14
CA ASP A 497 7.17 3.00 12.75
C ASP A 497 5.89 3.34 11.97
N PRO A 498 5.95 4.29 11.01
CA PRO A 498 4.80 4.65 10.17
C PRO A 498 4.26 3.48 9.34
N GLU A 499 5.08 2.48 9.02
CA GLU A 499 4.67 1.37 8.15
C GLU A 499 3.58 0.51 8.77
N ARG A 500 3.54 0.45 10.11
CA ARG A 500 2.54 -0.29 10.87
C ARG A 500 1.28 0.52 11.17
N ALA A 501 1.22 1.80 10.82
CA ALA A 501 0.14 2.69 11.24
C ALA A 501 -1.24 2.21 10.78
N PHE A 502 -1.39 1.78 9.53
CA PHE A 502 -2.67 1.28 9.02
C PHE A 502 -3.10 -0.03 9.67
N GLU A 503 -2.16 -0.96 9.89
CA GLU A 503 -2.41 -2.15 10.69
C GLU A 503 -2.94 -1.77 12.07
N LEU A 504 -2.23 -0.88 12.77
CA LEU A 504 -2.48 -0.54 14.17
C LEU A 504 -3.74 0.31 14.36
N SER A 505 -4.16 1.04 13.32
CA SER A 505 -5.40 1.82 13.35
C SER A 505 -6.65 0.99 13.62
N HIS A 506 -6.62 -0.30 13.26
CA HIS A 506 -7.70 -1.27 13.47
C HIS A 506 -7.81 -1.75 14.93
N TYR A 507 -6.79 -1.53 15.76
CA TYR A 507 -6.83 -1.92 17.18
C TYR A 507 -7.83 -1.03 17.93
N PRO A 508 -8.39 -1.49 19.07
CA PRO A 508 -9.32 -0.70 19.88
C PRO A 508 -8.59 0.45 20.62
N ASN A 509 -8.34 1.56 19.92
CA ASN A 509 -7.57 2.72 20.42
C ASN A 509 -8.36 4.04 20.29
N GLN A 510 -7.86 5.10 20.93
CA GLN A 510 -8.34 6.48 20.81
C GLN A 510 -7.29 7.43 20.18
N GLY A 511 -6.43 6.91 19.29
CA GLY A 511 -5.40 7.67 18.59
C GLY A 511 -3.99 7.33 19.06
N VAL A 512 -3.06 8.25 18.81
CA VAL A 512 -1.64 8.11 19.13
C VAL A 512 -1.25 9.22 20.13
N GLY A 513 -0.94 8.85 21.36
CA GLY A 513 -0.54 9.81 22.39
C GLY A 513 0.97 10.08 22.40
N LEU A 514 1.75 9.27 21.67
CA LEU A 514 3.16 9.53 21.39
C LEU A 514 3.57 8.92 20.05
N MET A 515 3.73 9.77 19.04
CA MET A 515 4.47 9.45 17.83
C MET A 515 5.93 9.91 17.99
N ARG A 516 6.87 8.97 17.85
CA ARG A 516 8.32 9.23 17.88
C ARG A 516 8.84 9.40 16.46
N MET A 517 9.37 10.57 16.13
CA MET A 517 9.91 10.84 14.78
C MET A 517 11.35 10.35 14.58
N GLU A 518 12.07 9.99 15.65
CA GLU A 518 13.46 9.53 15.60
C GLU A 518 13.63 8.29 14.72
N PHE A 519 12.61 7.44 14.64
CA PHE A 519 12.62 6.27 13.75
C PHE A 519 12.58 6.68 12.28
N ALA A 520 11.76 7.67 11.90
CA ALA A 520 11.73 8.19 10.55
C ALA A 520 13.07 8.86 10.18
N ILE A 521 13.65 9.61 11.13
CA ILE A 521 14.95 10.25 10.91
C ILE A 521 16.07 9.21 10.77
N SER A 522 16.13 8.17 11.62
CA SER A 522 17.22 7.18 11.60
C SER A 522 17.10 6.14 10.48
N ASN A 523 15.89 5.71 10.12
CA ASN A 523 15.70 4.62 9.15
C ASN A 523 15.37 5.10 7.73
N THR A 524 14.63 6.21 7.61
CA THR A 524 14.19 6.72 6.30
C THR A 524 15.12 7.83 5.81
N ILE A 525 15.36 8.85 6.65
CA ILE A 525 16.12 10.04 6.26
C ILE A 525 17.62 9.80 6.33
N LYS A 526 18.11 9.17 7.41
CA LYS A 526 19.50 8.77 7.70
C LYS A 526 20.54 9.88 7.77
N ILE A 527 20.23 11.09 7.31
CA ILE A 527 21.15 12.22 7.20
C ILE A 527 20.93 13.19 8.35
N HIS A 528 22.03 13.70 8.91
CA HIS A 528 21.99 14.74 9.93
C HIS A 528 21.39 16.05 9.35
N PRO A 529 20.41 16.72 9.99
CA PRO A 529 19.75 17.91 9.42
C PRO A 529 20.72 19.04 9.05
N LEU A 530 21.73 19.29 9.89
CA LEU A 530 22.74 20.31 9.60
C LEU A 530 23.68 19.91 8.45
N ALA A 531 23.83 18.62 8.13
CA ALA A 531 24.60 18.19 6.96
C ALA A 531 23.93 18.62 5.65
N LEU A 532 22.60 18.77 5.65
CA LEU A 532 21.83 19.30 4.53
C LEU A 532 21.83 20.85 4.52
N CYS A 533 21.86 21.47 5.70
CA CYS A 533 21.87 22.94 5.81
C CYS A 533 23.24 23.57 5.56
N GLU A 534 24.32 22.83 5.87
CA GLU A 534 25.71 23.32 5.85
C GLU A 534 26.63 22.26 5.19
N PRO A 535 26.36 21.88 3.93
CA PRO A 535 27.10 20.82 3.24
C PRO A 535 28.60 21.14 3.05
N GLU A 536 28.97 22.42 3.12
CA GLU A 536 30.35 22.91 3.05
C GLU A 536 31.22 22.47 4.23
N LYS A 537 30.63 22.17 5.39
CA LYS A 537 31.36 21.69 6.58
C LYS A 537 31.78 20.23 6.47
N ILE A 538 31.12 19.46 5.62
CA ILE A 538 31.46 18.07 5.36
C ILE A 538 32.69 18.05 4.44
N THR A 539 33.74 17.37 4.83
CA THR A 539 34.99 17.30 4.05
C THR A 539 35.19 15.94 3.37
N ASP A 540 34.61 14.87 3.92
CA ASP A 540 34.70 13.52 3.37
C ASP A 540 33.89 13.38 2.07
N ALA A 541 34.56 12.95 1.00
CA ALA A 541 33.96 12.78 -0.32
C ALA A 541 32.96 11.62 -0.39
N ASN A 542 33.15 10.56 0.40
CA ASN A 542 32.24 9.41 0.45
C ASN A 542 30.91 9.83 1.08
N ILE A 543 30.95 10.58 2.19
CA ILE A 543 29.75 11.10 2.86
C ILE A 543 28.98 12.04 1.92
N LYS A 544 29.68 12.92 1.19
CA LYS A 544 29.04 13.79 0.18
C LYS A 544 28.34 12.98 -0.91
N SER A 545 28.99 11.94 -1.41
CA SER A 545 28.42 11.05 -2.42
C SER A 545 27.19 10.31 -1.91
N GLU A 546 27.22 9.82 -0.67
CA GLU A 546 26.10 9.15 -0.02
C GLU A 546 24.89 10.08 0.17
N ILE A 547 25.12 11.31 0.66
CA ILE A 547 24.08 12.35 0.77
C ILE A 547 23.49 12.67 -0.60
N ALA A 548 24.33 12.85 -1.62
CA ALA A 548 23.87 13.13 -2.99
C ALA A 548 23.05 11.98 -3.59
N ALA A 549 23.38 10.73 -3.25
CA ALA A 549 22.63 9.56 -3.69
C ALA A 549 21.24 9.48 -3.04
N LEU A 550 21.14 9.77 -1.73
CA LEU A 550 19.89 9.75 -0.98
C LEU A 550 18.96 10.92 -1.34
N THR A 551 19.54 12.09 -1.59
CA THR A 551 18.82 13.32 -1.95
C THR A 551 18.62 13.46 -3.48
N LYS A 552 18.93 12.42 -4.24
CA LYS A 552 18.76 12.41 -5.69
C LYS A 552 17.32 12.70 -6.07
N GLY A 553 17.12 13.66 -6.97
CA GLY A 553 15.80 14.08 -7.43
C GLY A 553 15.23 15.30 -6.69
N TYR A 554 15.91 15.79 -5.66
CA TYR A 554 15.59 17.04 -4.98
C TYR A 554 16.51 18.16 -5.47
N GLU A 555 15.93 19.28 -5.92
CA GLU A 555 16.72 20.48 -6.28
C GLU A 555 17.41 21.08 -5.06
N ASP A 556 16.68 21.18 -3.94
CA ASP A 556 17.20 21.51 -2.62
C ASP A 556 17.23 20.25 -1.74
N PRO A 557 18.42 19.74 -1.35
CA PRO A 557 18.56 18.60 -0.46
C PRO A 557 17.82 18.73 0.88
N LYS A 558 17.53 19.95 1.36
CA LYS A 558 16.73 20.15 2.57
C LYS A 558 15.29 19.65 2.40
N ASN A 559 14.72 19.77 1.20
CA ASN A 559 13.35 19.31 0.92
C ASN A 559 13.23 17.78 1.05
N TYR A 560 14.31 17.03 0.86
CA TYR A 560 14.31 15.59 1.13
C TYR A 560 13.99 15.29 2.60
N PHE A 561 14.60 16.03 3.54
CA PHE A 561 14.30 15.87 4.96
C PHE A 561 12.85 16.22 5.27
N VAL A 562 12.40 17.37 4.77
CA VAL A 562 11.04 17.89 4.98
C VAL A 562 10.00 16.91 4.45
N ASP A 563 10.16 16.44 3.22
CA ASP A 563 9.20 15.56 2.55
C ASP A 563 9.16 14.19 3.20
N LYS A 564 10.32 13.58 3.49
CA LYS A 564 10.36 12.25 4.12
C LYS A 564 9.81 12.26 5.54
N LEU A 565 10.07 13.32 6.31
CA LEU A 565 9.48 13.47 7.63
C LEU A 565 7.96 13.74 7.55
N ALA A 566 7.53 14.58 6.61
CA ALA A 566 6.12 14.86 6.39
C ALA A 566 5.36 13.60 5.95
N GLU A 567 5.90 12.80 5.03
CA GLU A 567 5.33 11.50 4.62
C GLU A 567 5.14 10.57 5.83
N ALA A 568 6.18 10.41 6.65
CA ALA A 568 6.14 9.55 7.84
C ALA A 568 5.04 9.96 8.82
N VAL A 569 4.95 11.26 9.14
CA VAL A 569 3.93 11.79 10.05
C VAL A 569 2.54 11.75 9.41
N ALA A 570 2.42 12.07 8.13
CA ALA A 570 1.14 12.08 7.41
C ALA A 570 0.52 10.68 7.34
N ILE A 571 1.31 9.63 7.12
CA ILE A 571 0.84 8.24 7.12
C ILE A 571 0.22 7.88 8.48
N VAL A 572 0.90 8.21 9.58
CA VAL A 572 0.38 7.95 10.94
C VAL A 572 -0.88 8.78 11.19
N ALA A 573 -0.84 10.09 10.91
CA ALA A 573 -1.99 10.97 11.11
C ALA A 573 -3.22 10.54 10.30
N ALA A 574 -3.03 10.11 9.05
CA ALA A 574 -4.08 9.60 8.18
C ALA A 574 -4.66 8.28 8.70
N ALA A 575 -3.83 7.36 9.17
CA ALA A 575 -4.27 6.07 9.70
C ALA A 575 -5.24 6.21 10.88
N PHE A 576 -5.00 7.18 11.76
CA PHE A 576 -5.82 7.41 12.95
C PHE A 576 -6.90 8.49 12.76
N TYR A 577 -6.97 9.14 11.61
CA TYR A 577 -7.89 10.24 11.37
C TYR A 577 -9.36 9.85 11.61
N PRO A 578 -10.18 10.68 12.30
CA PRO A 578 -9.87 12.01 12.84
C PRO A 578 -9.35 12.01 14.29
N LYS A 579 -8.97 10.85 14.86
CA LYS A 579 -8.43 10.75 16.23
C LYS A 579 -7.09 11.49 16.34
N GLU A 580 -6.78 11.94 17.55
CA GLU A 580 -5.58 12.74 17.81
C GLU A 580 -4.29 11.93 17.59
N VAL A 581 -3.29 12.59 17.02
CA VAL A 581 -1.93 12.08 16.88
C VAL A 581 -0.97 13.13 17.44
N ILE A 582 -0.39 12.83 18.59
CA ILE A 582 0.56 13.70 19.28
C ILE A 582 1.97 13.34 18.82
N VAL A 583 2.56 14.20 17.99
CA VAL A 583 3.91 14.03 17.46
C VAL A 583 4.90 14.71 18.38
N ARG A 584 5.83 13.93 18.94
CA ARG A 584 6.95 14.49 19.69
C ARG A 584 8.00 14.99 18.71
N MET A 585 8.43 16.24 18.88
CA MET A 585 9.59 16.79 18.15
C MET A 585 10.85 15.98 18.50
N SER A 586 11.91 16.09 17.71
CA SER A 586 13.06 15.18 17.85
C SER A 586 13.73 15.25 19.23
N ASP A 587 13.84 14.11 19.92
CA ASP A 587 14.45 14.01 21.24
C ASP A 587 15.75 13.21 21.23
N PHE A 588 16.43 13.18 20.08
CA PHE A 588 17.74 12.56 19.99
C PHE A 588 18.77 13.23 20.91
N LYS A 589 19.61 12.40 21.51
CA LYS A 589 20.83 12.80 22.19
C LYS A 589 21.93 13.09 21.15
N SER A 590 22.94 13.88 21.51
CA SER A 590 24.04 14.28 20.61
C SER A 590 24.76 13.07 20.00
N ASN A 591 24.99 12.01 20.80
CA ASN A 591 25.61 10.76 20.35
C ASN A 591 24.75 9.97 19.33
N GLU A 592 23.42 10.10 19.39
CA GLU A 592 22.53 9.47 18.41
C GLU A 592 22.52 10.26 17.09
N TYR A 593 22.50 11.59 17.17
CA TYR A 593 22.70 12.46 16.01
C TYR A 593 24.06 12.23 15.34
N ALA A 594 25.11 11.97 16.12
CA ALA A 594 26.46 11.72 15.61
C ALA A 594 26.54 10.47 14.72
N ASN A 595 25.62 9.51 14.91
CA ASN A 595 25.55 8.28 14.13
C ASN A 595 24.82 8.44 12.79
N LEU A 596 24.15 9.57 12.56
CA LEU A 596 23.57 9.90 11.25
C LEU A 596 24.68 10.23 10.25
N ILE A 597 24.37 10.09 8.95
CA ILE A 597 25.28 10.45 7.87
C ILE A 597 25.61 11.94 7.98
N GLY A 598 26.90 12.25 8.10
CA GLY A 598 27.40 13.62 8.33
C GLY A 598 27.32 14.14 9.77
N GLY A 599 26.76 13.37 10.73
CA GLY A 599 26.52 13.81 12.10
C GLY A 599 27.77 14.17 12.90
N LYS A 600 28.85 13.39 12.77
CA LYS A 600 30.13 13.61 13.48
C LYS A 600 30.79 14.97 13.25
N TYR A 601 30.41 15.69 12.18
CA TYR A 601 30.92 17.04 11.91
C TYR A 601 30.27 18.13 12.77
N PHE A 602 29.11 17.82 13.33
CA PHE A 602 28.28 18.77 14.07
C PHE A 602 28.25 18.41 15.56
N GLU A 603 28.14 17.12 15.87
CA GLU A 603 27.83 16.69 17.23
C GLU A 603 29.08 16.61 18.13
N PRO A 604 29.11 17.34 19.26
CA PRO A 604 30.18 17.23 20.24
C PRO A 604 30.03 15.95 21.09
N ASP A 605 31.16 15.47 21.61
CA ASP A 605 31.15 14.40 22.60
C ASP A 605 30.65 14.95 23.96
N GLU A 606 29.69 14.26 24.57
CA GLU A 606 29.15 14.60 25.88
C GLU A 606 29.36 13.44 26.85
N GLU A 607 29.85 13.73 28.06
CA GLU A 607 30.05 12.71 29.11
C GLU A 607 28.74 12.04 29.53
N ASN A 608 27.63 12.79 29.55
CA ASN A 608 26.31 12.30 29.94
C ASN A 608 25.24 12.72 28.94
N PRO A 609 25.11 12.03 27.79
CA PRO A 609 24.17 12.41 26.74
C PRO A 609 22.70 12.44 27.19
N MET A 610 22.33 11.69 28.25
CA MET A 610 20.97 11.67 28.80
C MET A 610 20.50 13.05 29.28
N ILE A 611 21.39 13.82 29.92
CA ILE A 611 21.14 15.18 30.43
C ILE A 611 21.83 16.27 29.60
N GLY A 612 22.32 15.91 28.42
CA GLY A 612 23.11 16.77 27.52
C GLY A 612 22.26 17.64 26.59
N PHE A 613 22.80 17.98 25.43
CA PHE A 613 22.24 18.89 24.43
C PHE A 613 21.14 18.25 23.57
N ARG A 614 19.94 18.14 24.16
CA ARG A 614 18.73 17.54 23.56
C ARG A 614 17.44 18.28 23.93
N GLY A 615 16.37 17.94 23.21
CA GLY A 615 15.02 18.50 23.41
C GLY A 615 14.97 20.02 23.24
N ALA A 616 14.15 20.70 24.06
CA ALA A 616 13.90 22.13 23.94
C ALA A 616 15.15 23.00 23.75
N SER A 617 16.20 22.79 24.56
CA SER A 617 17.44 23.57 24.51
C SER A 617 18.17 23.51 23.17
N ARG A 618 18.01 22.41 22.44
CA ARG A 618 18.56 22.24 21.10
C ARG A 618 17.82 23.11 20.07
N TYR A 619 16.49 23.18 20.17
CA TYR A 619 15.64 23.77 19.11
C TYR A 619 15.88 25.26 18.87
N TYR A 620 16.00 26.06 19.93
CA TYR A 620 16.20 27.51 19.80
C TYR A 620 17.68 27.93 19.77
N SER A 621 18.61 27.00 19.97
CA SER A 621 20.05 27.30 19.99
C SER A 621 20.53 27.87 18.65
N ASP A 622 21.50 28.79 18.67
CA ASP A 622 22.15 29.28 17.45
C ASP A 622 22.84 28.14 16.67
N PHE A 623 23.26 27.11 17.38
CA PHE A 623 23.94 25.94 16.82
C PHE A 623 23.00 25.08 15.95
N TYR A 624 21.77 24.81 16.40
CA TYR A 624 20.90 23.81 15.76
C TYR A 624 19.60 24.35 15.17
N ARG A 625 19.19 25.60 15.41
CA ARG A 625 17.87 26.10 14.96
C ARG A 625 17.55 25.88 13.47
N LYS A 626 18.56 25.81 12.60
CA LYS A 626 18.38 25.47 11.17
C LYS A 626 17.84 24.04 10.97
N GLY A 627 18.27 23.08 11.76
CA GLY A 627 17.74 21.72 11.76
C GLY A 627 16.30 21.68 12.28
N PHE A 628 16.02 22.38 13.37
CA PHE A 628 14.65 22.49 13.91
C PHE A 628 13.67 23.17 12.95
N ALA A 629 14.14 24.13 12.15
CA ALA A 629 13.35 24.75 11.09
C ALA A 629 12.83 23.72 10.07
N LEU A 630 13.65 22.72 9.70
CA LEU A 630 13.22 21.64 8.79
C LEU A 630 12.12 20.77 9.40
N GLU A 631 12.21 20.45 10.70
CA GLU A 631 11.14 19.74 11.42
C GLU A 631 9.85 20.56 11.45
N CYS A 632 9.95 21.87 11.73
CA CYS A 632 8.80 22.77 11.71
C CYS A 632 8.15 22.86 10.32
N GLU A 633 8.97 22.93 9.27
CA GLU A 633 8.49 22.97 7.89
C GLU A 633 7.74 21.68 7.51
N ALA A 634 8.25 20.52 7.91
CA ALA A 634 7.56 19.24 7.72
C ALA A 634 6.20 19.21 8.44
N MET A 635 6.14 19.67 9.70
CA MET A 635 4.89 19.69 10.47
C MET A 635 3.89 20.70 9.91
N LYS A 636 4.37 21.82 9.38
CA LYS A 636 3.56 22.81 8.67
C LYS A 636 2.96 22.21 7.40
N LYS A 637 3.74 21.48 6.62
CA LYS A 637 3.28 20.76 5.42
C LYS A 637 2.17 19.76 5.76
N VAL A 638 2.38 18.90 6.75
CA VAL A 638 1.38 17.91 7.20
C VAL A 638 0.07 18.59 7.63
N ARG A 639 0.14 19.64 8.45
CA ARG A 639 -1.07 20.26 9.00
C ARG A 639 -1.77 21.20 8.01
N ASN A 640 -1.02 22.06 7.33
CA ASN A 640 -1.58 23.16 6.56
C ASN A 640 -1.73 22.84 5.07
N GLU A 641 -0.83 22.03 4.49
CA GLU A 641 -0.95 21.62 3.08
C GLU A 641 -1.73 20.33 2.95
N MET A 642 -1.49 19.33 3.79
CA MET A 642 -2.21 18.04 3.72
C MET A 642 -3.52 18.03 4.52
N GLY A 643 -3.76 19.02 5.38
CA GLY A 643 -5.00 19.18 6.16
C GLY A 643 -5.15 18.23 7.34
N LEU A 644 -4.07 17.61 7.79
CA LEU A 644 -4.07 16.66 8.91
C LEU A 644 -4.01 17.40 10.26
N HIS A 645 -5.08 18.16 10.55
CA HIS A 645 -5.18 18.98 11.77
C HIS A 645 -5.31 18.17 13.07
N ASN A 646 -5.53 16.86 12.98
CA ASN A 646 -5.48 15.94 14.11
C ASN A 646 -4.04 15.75 14.66
N VAL A 647 -3.02 16.22 13.94
CA VAL A 647 -1.65 16.31 14.42
C VAL A 647 -1.51 17.43 15.45
N LYS A 648 -1.07 17.05 16.65
CA LYS A 648 -0.61 17.94 17.74
C LYS A 648 0.89 17.80 17.87
N LEU A 649 1.58 18.83 18.36
CA LEU A 649 3.02 18.80 18.55
C LEU A 649 3.37 18.74 20.03
N MET A 650 4.43 18.05 20.38
CA MET A 650 4.88 17.91 21.76
C MET A 650 6.37 18.19 21.89
N ILE A 651 6.72 19.07 22.83
CA ILE A 651 8.09 19.50 23.12
C ILE A 651 8.68 18.62 24.22
N PRO A 652 9.71 17.80 23.92
CA PRO A 652 10.44 17.03 24.92
C PRO A 652 11.51 17.86 25.64
N PHE A 653 11.88 17.38 26.82
CA PHE A 653 13.05 17.79 27.60
C PHE A 653 13.15 19.30 27.84
N CYS A 654 12.00 19.94 28.07
CA CYS A 654 11.89 21.37 28.34
C CYS A 654 12.23 21.66 29.80
N ARG A 655 13.43 22.16 30.10
CA ARG A 655 13.95 22.23 31.48
C ARG A 655 13.34 23.37 32.30
N THR A 656 13.11 24.50 31.66
CA THR A 656 12.61 25.73 32.31
C THR A 656 11.45 26.32 31.52
N PHE A 657 10.73 27.24 32.16
CA PHE A 657 9.64 27.99 31.53
C PHE A 657 10.15 28.80 30.33
N GLU A 658 11.30 29.45 30.48
CA GLU A 658 11.93 30.28 29.44
C GLU A 658 12.38 29.44 28.22
N GLU A 659 12.83 28.19 28.43
CA GLU A 659 13.09 27.28 27.31
C GLU A 659 11.79 27.07 26.50
N GLY A 660 10.66 26.88 27.18
CA GLY A 660 9.36 26.71 26.55
C GLY A 660 8.96 27.94 25.72
N GLU A 661 9.11 29.14 26.26
CA GLU A 661 8.84 30.39 25.54
C GLU A 661 9.73 30.53 24.30
N ASN A 662 11.02 30.22 24.43
CA ASN A 662 11.97 30.30 23.32
C ASN A 662 11.65 29.29 22.21
N VAL A 663 11.26 28.05 22.56
CA VAL A 663 10.83 27.05 21.57
C VAL A 663 9.57 27.51 20.84
N LEU A 664 8.55 27.99 21.55
CA LEU A 664 7.31 28.46 20.93
C LEU A 664 7.54 29.68 20.05
N ALA A 665 8.43 30.60 20.45
CA ALA A 665 8.84 31.71 19.62
C ALA A 665 9.58 31.24 18.35
N GLU A 666 10.46 30.24 18.46
CA GLU A 666 11.15 29.66 17.30
C GLU A 666 10.19 28.91 16.36
N MET A 667 9.23 28.16 16.89
CA MET A 667 8.15 27.55 16.10
C MET A 667 7.34 28.62 15.36
N ALA A 668 7.00 29.72 16.05
CA ALA A 668 6.25 30.84 15.46
C ALA A 668 7.01 31.49 14.30
N LYS A 669 8.34 31.69 14.41
CA LYS A 669 9.19 32.17 13.31
C LYS A 669 9.14 31.25 12.09
N ASN A 670 9.01 29.95 12.32
CA ASN A 670 8.90 28.93 11.27
C ASN A 670 7.43 28.68 10.83
N GLY A 671 6.48 29.50 11.27
CA GLY A 671 5.09 29.48 10.81
C GLY A 671 4.18 28.48 11.54
N LEU A 672 4.59 27.97 12.70
CA LEU A 672 3.78 27.16 13.61
C LEU A 672 3.45 27.97 14.87
N VAL A 673 2.23 28.51 14.93
CA VAL A 673 1.77 29.35 16.04
C VAL A 673 0.61 28.63 16.73
N GLN A 674 0.66 28.49 18.07
CA GLN A 674 -0.44 27.91 18.86
C GLN A 674 -1.77 28.61 18.55
N GLY A 675 -2.85 27.83 18.49
CA GLY A 675 -4.20 28.27 18.15
C GLY A 675 -4.44 28.52 16.65
N ILE A 676 -3.42 28.88 15.87
CA ILE A 676 -3.57 29.10 14.42
C ILE A 676 -3.73 27.75 13.71
N ASN A 677 -4.73 27.65 12.84
CA ASN A 677 -5.17 26.41 12.20
C ASN A 677 -5.40 25.27 13.23
N GLY A 678 -5.85 25.62 14.45
CA GLY A 678 -6.09 24.67 15.54
C GLY A 678 -4.84 23.93 16.03
N LEU A 679 -3.65 24.52 15.85
CA LEU A 679 -2.42 23.94 16.41
C LEU A 679 -2.49 23.95 17.93
N GLN A 680 -2.28 22.78 18.54
CA GLN A 680 -2.02 22.67 19.97
C GLN A 680 -0.60 22.14 20.16
N VAL A 681 0.10 22.72 21.13
CA VAL A 681 1.46 22.35 21.50
C VAL A 681 1.46 21.87 22.95
N TYR A 682 1.92 20.64 23.14
CA TYR A 682 2.01 19.96 24.42
C TYR A 682 3.46 20.03 24.90
N VAL A 683 3.66 19.80 26.20
CA VAL A 683 5.00 19.61 26.78
C VAL A 683 5.08 18.24 27.44
N MET A 684 6.21 17.57 27.28
CA MET A 684 6.49 16.35 28.01
C MET A 684 6.92 16.71 29.45
N ILE A 685 6.15 16.25 30.44
CA ILE A 685 6.47 16.42 31.85
C ILE A 685 7.33 15.23 32.27
N GLU A 686 8.65 15.43 32.18
CA GLU A 686 9.63 14.35 32.34
C GLU A 686 10.85 14.76 33.18
N ILE A 687 10.91 16.02 33.61
CA ILE A 687 11.96 16.55 34.48
C ILE A 687 11.31 17.02 35.79
N PRO A 688 11.92 16.78 36.97
CA PRO A 688 11.35 17.26 38.24
C PRO A 688 11.04 18.76 38.26
N SER A 689 11.81 19.59 37.55
CA SER A 689 11.53 21.03 37.42
C SER A 689 10.18 21.30 36.73
N ASN A 690 9.78 20.48 35.75
CA ASN A 690 8.47 20.60 35.10
C ASN A 690 7.34 20.46 36.11
N VAL A 691 7.48 19.52 37.04
CA VAL A 691 6.45 19.23 38.04
C VAL A 691 6.40 20.33 39.09
N LEU A 692 7.57 20.78 39.56
CA LEU A 692 7.68 21.88 40.53
C LEU A 692 7.15 23.21 39.97
N MET A 693 7.22 23.40 38.66
CA MET A 693 6.74 24.60 37.96
C MET A 693 5.51 24.32 37.08
N ALA A 694 4.75 23.26 37.37
CA ALA A 694 3.68 22.80 36.48
C ALA A 694 2.59 23.87 36.25
N ASP A 695 2.30 24.71 37.24
CA ASP A 695 1.35 25.83 37.12
C ASP A 695 1.76 26.81 36.01
N ASP A 696 3.06 27.06 35.82
CA ASP A 696 3.55 27.98 34.79
C ASP A 696 3.60 27.30 33.42
N PHE A 697 4.04 26.04 33.36
CA PHE A 697 3.96 25.24 32.14
C PHE A 697 2.51 25.08 31.64
N ALA A 698 1.53 24.96 32.53
CA ALA A 698 0.12 24.81 32.17
C ALA A 698 -0.49 26.07 31.55
N LYS A 699 0.10 27.25 31.79
CA LYS A 699 -0.30 28.50 31.12
C LYS A 699 0.28 28.62 29.71
N LEU A 700 1.38 27.92 29.46
CA LEU A 700 2.16 28.03 28.23
C LEU A 700 1.78 26.97 27.18
N PHE A 701 1.43 25.76 27.62
CA PHE A 701 1.14 24.62 26.75
C PHE A 701 -0.33 24.18 26.84
N ASP A 702 -0.83 23.62 25.75
CA ASP A 702 -2.23 23.18 25.60
C ASP A 702 -2.52 21.82 26.28
N GLY A 703 -1.46 21.12 26.71
CA GLY A 703 -1.55 19.82 27.35
C GLY A 703 -0.21 19.28 27.83
N PHE A 704 -0.30 18.29 28.71
CA PHE A 704 0.83 17.58 29.28
C PHE A 704 0.86 16.12 28.83
N SER A 705 2.07 15.60 28.62
CA SER A 705 2.30 14.17 28.49
C SER A 705 3.39 13.76 29.47
N ILE A 706 3.08 12.86 30.40
CA ILE A 706 4.02 12.44 31.43
C ILE A 706 4.98 11.42 30.83
N GLY A 707 6.26 11.80 30.74
CA GLY A 707 7.38 10.92 30.38
C GLY A 707 7.90 10.22 31.62
N SER A 708 7.19 9.18 32.08
CA SER A 708 7.46 8.55 33.38
C SER A 708 8.84 7.89 33.48
N ASN A 709 9.42 7.48 32.34
CA ASN A 709 10.78 6.95 32.27
C ASN A 709 11.84 7.96 32.71
N ASP A 710 11.93 9.09 32.01
CA ASP A 710 12.91 10.13 32.32
C ASP A 710 12.60 10.82 33.65
N LEU A 711 11.31 10.96 33.99
CA LEU A 711 10.91 11.48 35.31
C LEU A 711 11.42 10.58 36.44
N THR A 712 11.32 9.26 36.28
CA THR A 712 11.83 8.30 37.28
C THR A 712 13.35 8.36 37.37
N GLN A 713 14.05 8.38 36.24
CA GLN A 713 15.51 8.48 36.18
C GLN A 713 16.02 9.72 36.91
N LEU A 714 15.45 10.89 36.60
CA LEU A 714 15.90 12.16 37.17
C LEU A 714 15.44 12.37 38.63
N THR A 715 14.29 11.82 39.01
CA THR A 715 13.82 11.87 40.41
C THR A 715 14.69 11.01 41.32
N LEU A 716 15.17 9.88 40.83
CA LEU A 716 15.95 8.92 41.62
C LEU A 716 17.48 9.06 41.41
N GLY A 717 17.92 9.87 40.43
CA GLY A 717 19.33 10.02 40.10
C GLY A 717 19.94 8.76 39.48
N LEU A 718 19.20 8.12 38.57
CA LEU A 718 19.56 6.83 37.98
C LEU A 718 19.70 6.94 36.45
N ASP A 719 20.67 6.21 35.91
CA ASP A 719 20.68 5.81 34.50
C ASP A 719 20.14 4.38 34.42
N ARG A 720 19.00 4.20 33.75
CA ARG A 720 18.38 2.86 33.63
C ARG A 720 19.18 1.91 32.76
N ASP A 721 20.02 2.44 31.86
CA ASP A 721 20.87 1.64 30.99
C ASP A 721 22.13 1.16 31.74
N SER A 722 22.41 1.73 32.92
CA SER A 722 23.47 1.28 33.82
C SER A 722 23.05 0.05 34.62
N ALA A 723 23.59 -1.11 34.24
CA ALA A 723 23.35 -2.38 34.92
C ALA A 723 23.69 -2.39 36.43
N LEU A 724 24.52 -1.43 36.89
CA LEU A 724 24.92 -1.32 38.30
C LEU A 724 23.82 -0.75 39.20
N VAL A 725 22.88 0.02 38.66
CA VAL A 725 21.87 0.76 39.44
C VAL A 725 20.44 0.61 38.90
N SER A 726 20.26 0.01 37.72
CA SER A 726 18.95 -0.15 37.07
C SER A 726 17.92 -0.93 37.90
N TYR A 727 18.35 -1.79 38.82
CA TYR A 727 17.46 -2.51 39.75
C TYR A 727 16.71 -1.58 40.72
N LEU A 728 17.16 -0.33 40.89
CA LEU A 728 16.49 0.69 41.71
C LEU A 728 15.38 1.43 40.92
N PHE A 729 15.30 1.24 39.61
CA PHE A 729 14.30 1.90 38.77
C PHE A 729 12.91 1.37 39.10
N SER A 730 12.02 2.25 39.54
CA SER A 730 10.62 1.91 39.78
C SER A 730 9.73 3.13 39.62
N GLU A 731 8.82 3.07 38.65
CA GLU A 731 7.79 4.10 38.44
C GLU A 731 6.77 4.12 39.59
N GLU A 732 6.70 3.05 40.39
CA GLU A 732 5.87 2.98 41.59
C GLU A 732 6.50 3.66 42.82
N ASN A 733 7.75 4.11 42.71
CA ASN A 733 8.42 4.78 43.81
C ASN A 733 7.54 5.95 44.33
N PRO A 734 7.34 6.08 45.66
CA PRO A 734 6.49 7.12 46.23
C PRO A 734 6.85 8.55 45.79
N ALA A 735 8.13 8.84 45.58
CA ALA A 735 8.58 10.14 45.08
C ALA A 735 8.07 10.39 43.65
N VAL A 736 8.20 9.39 42.77
CA VAL A 736 7.73 9.48 41.38
C VAL A 736 6.20 9.60 41.33
N LYS A 737 5.47 8.76 42.07
CA LYS A 737 4.01 8.83 42.14
C LYS A 737 3.51 10.17 42.68
N ALA A 738 4.22 10.78 43.65
CA ALA A 738 3.88 12.11 44.15
C ALA A 738 4.01 13.18 43.05
N LEU A 739 5.06 13.10 42.23
CA LEU A 739 5.26 14.02 41.11
C LEU A 739 4.23 13.84 39.99
N ILE A 740 3.91 12.58 39.62
CA ILE A 740 2.86 12.27 38.65
C ILE A 740 1.51 12.80 39.13
N LYS A 741 1.19 12.56 40.41
CA LYS A 741 -0.05 13.03 41.04
C LYS A 741 -0.19 14.54 40.99
N GLU A 742 0.87 15.27 41.33
CA GLU A 742 0.84 16.73 41.29
C GLU A 742 0.66 17.24 39.87
N THR A 743 1.35 16.64 38.90
CA THR A 743 1.20 16.97 37.47
C THR A 743 -0.25 16.83 37.00
N ILE A 744 -0.90 15.70 37.31
CA ILE A 744 -2.30 15.46 36.93
C ILE A 744 -3.21 16.50 37.58
N ARG A 745 -3.03 16.78 38.87
CA ARG A 745 -3.84 17.77 39.60
C ARG A 745 -3.72 19.17 39.02
N VAL A 746 -2.52 19.60 38.66
CA VAL A 746 -2.29 20.89 38.03
C VAL A 746 -2.98 20.93 36.67
N ALA A 747 -2.79 19.91 35.82
CA ALA A 747 -3.46 19.86 34.53
C ALA A 747 -5.00 19.99 34.64
N LYS A 748 -5.60 19.28 35.61
CA LYS A 748 -7.05 19.41 35.88
C LYS A 748 -7.47 20.77 36.39
N ARG A 749 -6.64 21.43 37.20
CA ARG A 749 -6.90 22.78 37.71
C ARG A 749 -6.94 23.82 36.58
N TYR A 750 -6.11 23.65 35.56
CA TYR A 750 -6.04 24.53 34.38
C TYR A 750 -6.90 24.05 33.20
N GLU A 751 -7.65 22.95 33.37
CA GLU A 751 -8.52 22.38 32.34
C GLU A 751 -7.78 21.99 31.03
N ILE A 752 -6.49 21.68 31.13
CA ILE A 752 -5.68 21.16 30.02
C ILE A 752 -5.63 19.63 30.02
N LYS A 753 -5.37 19.04 28.86
CA LYS A 753 -5.26 17.58 28.71
C LYS A 753 -4.00 17.05 29.40
N VAL A 754 -4.09 15.89 30.05
CA VAL A 754 -2.94 15.18 30.61
C VAL A 754 -2.96 13.69 30.28
N GLY A 755 -1.93 13.25 29.57
CA GLY A 755 -1.69 11.85 29.25
C GLY A 755 -0.44 11.30 29.94
N LEU A 756 -0.27 9.97 29.94
CA LEU A 756 0.98 9.31 30.34
C LEU A 756 1.46 8.38 29.22
N CYS A 757 2.77 8.39 28.97
CA CYS A 757 3.43 7.50 28.00
C CYS A 757 4.36 6.53 28.73
N GLY A 758 3.97 5.26 28.83
CA GLY A 758 4.76 4.25 29.55
C GLY A 758 4.05 2.90 29.64
N GLN A 759 4.82 1.84 29.89
CA GLN A 759 4.30 0.47 29.99
C GLN A 759 3.80 0.10 31.40
N ALA A 760 4.21 0.82 32.46
CA ALA A 760 3.75 0.51 33.83
C ALA A 760 2.23 0.30 33.97
N PRO A 761 1.33 1.08 33.34
CA PRO A 761 -0.11 0.86 33.49
C PRO A 761 -0.62 -0.46 32.87
N SER A 762 0.08 -1.04 31.89
CA SER A 762 -0.28 -2.37 31.34
C SER A 762 0.31 -3.48 32.20
N ASP A 763 1.48 -3.27 32.78
CA ASP A 763 2.19 -4.30 33.55
C ASP A 763 1.71 -4.38 35.00
N ILE A 764 1.31 -3.24 35.56
CA ILE A 764 0.97 -3.05 36.97
C ILE A 764 -0.45 -2.49 37.09
N PRO A 765 -1.47 -3.35 37.34
CA PRO A 765 -2.88 -2.94 37.45
C PRO A 765 -3.14 -1.87 38.53
N GLU A 766 -2.38 -1.91 39.64
CA GLU A 766 -2.44 -0.93 40.72
C GLU A 766 -1.99 0.47 40.26
N PHE A 767 -1.03 0.53 39.33
CA PHE A 767 -0.55 1.78 38.76
C PHE A 767 -1.60 2.39 37.82
N ALA A 768 -2.23 1.58 36.96
CA ALA A 768 -3.39 2.02 36.18
C ALA A 768 -4.54 2.51 37.09
N THR A 769 -4.81 1.81 38.18
CA THR A 769 -5.81 2.21 39.18
C THR A 769 -5.46 3.56 39.81
N PHE A 770 -4.19 3.81 40.12
CA PHE A 770 -3.72 5.10 40.63
C PHE A 770 -3.98 6.22 39.62
N LEU A 771 -3.57 6.05 38.35
CA LEU A 771 -3.75 7.08 37.32
C LEU A 771 -5.22 7.42 37.06
N VAL A 772 -6.08 6.39 36.95
CA VAL A 772 -7.52 6.57 36.75
C VAL A 772 -8.17 7.28 37.94
N ASN A 773 -7.75 6.97 39.18
CA ASN A 773 -8.28 7.63 40.37
C ASN A 773 -7.86 9.10 40.50
N GLU A 774 -6.64 9.44 40.07
CA GLU A 774 -6.20 10.85 40.03
C GLU A 774 -6.81 11.60 38.83
N GLY A 775 -7.43 10.89 37.88
CA GLY A 775 -8.24 11.46 36.80
C GLY A 775 -7.49 11.67 35.49
N ILE A 776 -6.44 10.92 35.18
CA ILE A 776 -5.71 11.01 33.90
C ILE A 776 -6.68 10.99 32.69
N ASP A 777 -6.42 11.79 31.65
CA ASP A 777 -7.26 11.80 30.43
C ASP A 777 -6.97 10.60 29.53
N SER A 778 -5.68 10.32 29.30
CA SER A 778 -5.25 9.25 28.40
C SER A 778 -4.03 8.49 28.91
N ILE A 779 -3.89 7.25 28.45
CA ILE A 779 -2.71 6.42 28.70
C ILE A 779 -2.27 5.81 27.38
N SER A 780 -1.00 6.00 27.02
CA SER A 780 -0.43 5.54 25.75
C SER A 780 0.39 4.27 25.95
N PHE A 781 0.13 3.26 25.12
CA PHE A 781 0.75 1.94 25.19
C PHE A 781 1.46 1.56 23.90
N ASN A 782 2.51 0.75 24.01
CA ASN A 782 2.98 0.00 22.85
C ASN A 782 1.88 -0.95 22.35
N PRO A 783 1.85 -1.32 21.06
CA PRO A 783 0.79 -2.15 20.49
C PRO A 783 0.52 -3.47 21.22
N ASP A 784 1.57 -4.13 21.68
CA ASP A 784 1.53 -5.40 22.42
C ASP A 784 0.94 -5.26 23.83
N ALA A 785 1.04 -4.08 24.41
CA ALA A 785 0.58 -3.75 25.76
C ALA A 785 -0.84 -3.15 25.78
N LEU A 786 -1.37 -2.70 24.64
CA LEU A 786 -2.62 -1.93 24.56
C LEU A 786 -3.80 -2.68 25.19
N ILE A 787 -3.99 -3.96 24.86
CA ILE A 787 -5.16 -4.73 25.28
C ILE A 787 -5.17 -4.93 26.80
N LYS A 788 -4.04 -5.38 27.35
CA LYS A 788 -3.87 -5.52 28.80
C LYS A 788 -4.03 -4.17 29.52
N GLY A 789 -3.53 -3.09 28.91
CA GLY A 789 -3.76 -1.72 29.37
C GLY A 789 -5.24 -1.38 29.46
N ILE A 790 -6.02 -1.68 28.41
CA ILE A 790 -7.48 -1.46 28.38
C ILE A 790 -8.17 -2.25 29.50
N GLU A 791 -7.85 -3.53 29.67
CA GLU A 791 -8.42 -4.37 30.74
C GLU A 791 -8.14 -3.78 32.14
N ASN A 792 -6.90 -3.33 32.37
CA ASN A 792 -6.52 -2.70 33.63
C ASN A 792 -7.28 -1.39 33.88
N ILE A 793 -7.44 -0.54 32.85
CA ILE A 793 -8.21 0.71 32.94
C ILE A 793 -9.68 0.41 33.25
N LEU A 794 -10.30 -0.54 32.54
CA LEU A 794 -11.69 -0.95 32.81
C LEU A 794 -11.86 -1.46 34.25
N GLY A 795 -10.92 -2.28 34.72
CA GLY A 795 -10.89 -2.77 36.09
C GLY A 795 -10.80 -1.64 37.11
N ALA A 796 -9.98 -0.63 36.84
CA ALA A 796 -9.86 0.57 37.67
C ALA A 796 -11.17 1.37 37.71
N GLU A 797 -11.75 1.70 36.56
CA GLU A 797 -12.98 2.50 36.47
C GLU A 797 -14.18 1.85 37.18
N GLN A 798 -14.29 0.53 37.12
CA GLN A 798 -15.33 -0.21 37.84
C GLN A 798 -15.17 -0.11 39.36
N LYS A 799 -13.93 -0.15 39.87
CA LYS A 799 -13.65 0.00 41.30
C LYS A 799 -13.94 1.42 41.78
N THR A 800 -13.61 2.44 40.99
CA THR A 800 -13.87 3.86 41.32
C THR A 800 -15.37 4.17 41.40
N LYS A 801 -16.18 3.64 40.46
CA LYS A 801 -17.65 3.80 40.51
C LYS A 801 -18.27 3.23 41.79
N ARG A 802 -17.79 2.08 42.28
CA ARG A 802 -18.29 1.49 43.52
C ARG A 802 -17.97 2.32 44.78
N LYS A 803 -16.90 3.12 44.77
CA LYS A 803 -16.53 4.02 45.89
C LYS A 803 -17.34 5.31 45.96
N ILE A 804 -18.06 5.68 44.90
CA ILE A 804 -18.89 6.91 44.85
C ILE A 804 -20.36 6.59 45.22
N ILE A 805 -20.77 5.32 45.12
CA ILE A 805 -22.14 4.85 45.38
C ILE A 805 -22.32 4.36 46.84
N VAL A 806 -21.22 4.13 47.56
CA VAL A 806 -21.17 3.85 49.00
C VAL A 806 -20.71 5.11 49.70
#